data_AF-A0A8J6QZG9-F1
#
_entry.id   AF-A0A8J6QZG9-F1
#
_cell.length_a   1.000
_cell.length_b   1.000
_cell.length_c   1.000
_cell.angle_alpha   90.00
_cell.angle_beta   90.00
_cell.angle_gamma   90.00
#
_symmetry.space_group_name_H-M   'P 1'
#
loop_
_entity.id
_entity.type
_entity.pdbx_description
1 polymer ?
#
loop_
_entity_poly.entity_id
_entity_poly.type
_entity_poly.pdbx_seq_one_letter_code
_entity_poly.pdbx_strand_id
1 'polypeptide(L)'
;MALQGFDKAYYLGAKLAELQATQPEWVGKDADFLETVLSNVYGLTAEEHYAQYGWQEGLAPNQYFSAAEYKLAKAQQLFDSGSYLTLNSALAAFEQAWDGQDPYQHYLQWGAGEAINPSNAFDATQYFADKLAALQADPATAAEWADKTATEVQDAFLAAGLTAIEHFMLYGEDEGLTITPVPADEQVDAGEMTPMVGETFTLTAGVDTVAGTAGNDTINAFIDTTGTSDRSTFTAQDTIDGGAGTDTLNIFTDNVGSVNKVFPAFATVKNVEIVNVYNDNTAAAFGDAAKFQGVQQLWQIGAATDVTNLGASTAAGFRDVAALSQTVTTATGNTAATIALDDSTGTLTTSGATTVSVVGEKAAAAFTLNVNGTGTATALTVDTAVATTIAKNTDAAVTLNAGDSTGAITIAETTSLQNITTGTGNDTIAAAGATVKSISTGAGNDTVTINTNALSATSTIDLGAGNDRLVLNFAPTAGVTLSGGEGTDTLAVAKATYTTVSGFSPANLAKITGFEVLEFTDALAGGDSFDIGKVAGITSFVAGAGVTTGSSATITGVTPGSSVTLAGNASNNGTLVVAVKDAATGENDVLNLKLNKDYTEDNDGTSTITPVSTHVTASNVETLNVESTGKASATFAGAAGNKADGVNNTLSLTNDDLVTLNVTGNQAFSFTSNAAMTELATIDASSVALQATTEGVAVTIDASAHVSTSTALTIIGSATGKNVITGGATDDVIIGGAASDTIISSEGADTITLGGGNDIYKLGAATDSVVNARDVITDFNANTVGQGTNGAATTAGAAAVAARNGDVIDLTEFNPTLVNVAVLTNASDATTFLANSAGAAAGVAVNVALDSSTGTLYIDGLDDGVADSVLMLTGVTTIDAAAFLV
;
A
#
# COMPACT_ATOMS: atom_id res chain seq x y z
N MET A 1 18.49 11.16 30.65
CA MET A 1 18.75 12.07 31.79
C MET A 1 18.91 11.15 33.00
N ALA A 2 19.91 11.35 33.87
CA ALA A 2 20.11 10.43 34.98
C ALA A 2 18.88 10.41 35.90
N LEU A 3 18.42 9.22 36.26
CA LEU A 3 17.28 8.98 37.13
C LEU A 3 17.61 9.53 38.52
N GLN A 4 16.89 10.58 38.91
CA GLN A 4 17.15 11.26 40.17
C GLN A 4 16.86 10.32 41.35
N GLY A 5 17.77 10.27 42.33
CA GLY A 5 17.67 9.40 43.50
C GLY A 5 17.92 7.91 43.24
N PHE A 6 18.50 7.51 42.10
CA PHE A 6 18.88 6.11 41.85
C PHE A 6 20.10 5.69 42.69
N ASP A 7 19.94 4.64 43.50
CA ASP A 7 21.04 4.00 44.22
C ASP A 7 21.45 2.71 43.50
N LYS A 8 22.54 2.82 42.75
CA LYS A 8 23.13 1.71 42.00
C LYS A 8 23.45 0.49 42.88
N ALA A 9 24.01 0.70 44.08
CA ALA A 9 24.44 -0.39 44.94
C ALA A 9 23.23 -1.14 45.51
N TYR A 10 22.20 -0.40 45.93
CA TYR A 10 20.93 -0.97 46.35
C TYR A 10 20.26 -1.76 45.23
N TYR A 11 20.12 -1.15 44.04
CA TYR A 11 19.42 -1.77 42.91
C TYR A 11 20.10 -3.06 42.45
N LEU A 12 21.43 -3.04 42.28
CA LEU A 12 22.18 -4.25 41.92
C LEU A 12 22.07 -5.33 43.00
N GLY A 13 22.06 -4.95 44.27
CA GLY A 13 21.82 -5.88 45.38
C GLY A 13 20.44 -6.52 45.33
N ALA A 14 19.39 -5.73 45.10
CA ALA A 14 18.02 -6.21 44.99
C ALA A 14 17.83 -7.14 43.79
N LYS A 15 18.33 -6.74 42.61
CA LYS A 15 18.25 -7.56 41.39
C LYS A 15 19.04 -8.87 41.54
N LEU A 16 20.22 -8.82 42.15
CA LEU A 16 21.01 -10.02 42.41
C LEU A 16 20.27 -10.98 43.35
N ALA A 17 19.64 -10.46 44.41
CA ALA A 17 18.87 -11.29 45.34
C ALA A 17 17.68 -11.98 44.64
N GLU A 18 16.96 -11.26 43.78
CA GLU A 18 15.88 -11.82 42.95
C GLU A 18 16.39 -12.92 42.02
N LEU A 19 17.50 -12.67 41.31
CA LEU A 19 18.12 -13.66 40.43
C LEU A 19 18.61 -14.89 41.21
N GLN A 20 19.21 -14.71 42.38
CA GLN A 20 19.65 -15.81 43.24
C GLN A 20 18.49 -16.64 43.80
N ALA A 21 17.34 -16.01 44.03
CA ALA A 21 16.15 -16.70 44.52
C ALA A 21 15.45 -17.52 43.41
N THR A 22 15.52 -17.06 42.17
CA THR A 22 14.76 -17.63 41.04
C THR A 22 15.60 -18.50 40.10
N GLN A 23 16.92 -18.27 40.02
CA GLN A 23 17.81 -18.89 39.05
C GLN A 23 19.05 -19.52 39.72
N PRO A 24 19.15 -20.87 39.76
CA PRO A 24 20.22 -21.58 40.45
C PRO A 24 21.65 -21.21 40.01
N GLU A 25 21.85 -20.78 38.77
CA GLU A 25 23.14 -20.38 38.19
C GLU A 25 23.69 -19.06 38.75
N TRP A 26 22.84 -18.26 39.39
CA TRP A 26 23.21 -17.00 40.04
C TRP A 26 23.66 -17.17 41.49
N VAL A 27 23.45 -18.35 42.08
CA VAL A 27 23.88 -18.66 43.44
C VAL A 27 25.40 -18.52 43.56
N GLY A 28 25.85 -17.61 44.44
CA GLY A 28 27.28 -17.34 44.68
C GLY A 28 27.90 -16.29 43.75
N LYS A 29 27.12 -15.64 42.88
CA LYS A 29 27.53 -14.43 42.16
C LYS A 29 27.43 -13.18 43.05
N ASP A 30 28.17 -12.14 42.73
CA ASP A 30 28.15 -10.84 43.42
C ASP A 30 27.62 -9.72 42.52
N ALA A 31 27.45 -8.53 43.09
CA ALA A 31 26.90 -7.37 42.38
C ALA A 31 27.82 -6.90 41.23
N ASP A 32 29.13 -7.03 41.38
CA ASP A 32 30.12 -6.71 40.35
C ASP A 32 29.97 -7.63 39.13
N PHE A 33 29.70 -8.93 39.35
CA PHE A 33 29.40 -9.87 38.29
C PHE A 33 28.09 -9.51 37.57
N LEU A 34 27.03 -9.19 38.30
CA LEU A 34 25.76 -8.76 37.71
C LEU A 34 25.93 -7.49 36.86
N GLU A 35 26.66 -6.49 37.37
CA GLU A 35 26.91 -5.26 36.63
C GLU A 35 27.69 -5.53 35.33
N THR A 36 28.67 -6.43 35.39
CA THR A 36 29.43 -6.86 34.21
C THR A 36 28.52 -7.53 33.17
N VAL A 37 27.52 -8.32 33.61
CA VAL A 37 26.54 -8.96 32.73
C VAL A 37 25.63 -7.92 32.08
N LEU A 38 25.07 -6.99 32.85
CA LEU A 38 24.22 -5.91 32.31
C LEU A 38 24.97 -5.10 31.24
N SER A 39 26.21 -4.72 31.53
CA SER A 39 27.02 -3.92 30.61
C SER A 39 27.48 -4.70 29.38
N ASN A 40 28.07 -5.89 29.53
CA ASN A 40 28.72 -6.58 28.41
C ASN A 40 27.80 -7.48 27.59
N VAL A 41 26.70 -7.98 28.18
CA VAL A 41 25.76 -8.88 27.49
C VAL A 41 24.58 -8.09 26.94
N TYR A 42 24.01 -7.22 27.76
CA TYR A 42 22.78 -6.48 27.41
C TYR A 42 23.06 -5.06 26.94
N GLY A 43 24.28 -4.54 27.11
CA GLY A 43 24.63 -3.18 26.69
C GLY A 43 23.96 -2.09 27.54
N LEU A 44 23.54 -2.42 28.77
CA LEU A 44 22.78 -1.53 29.64
C LEU A 44 23.59 -1.17 30.89
N THR A 45 23.45 0.07 31.35
CA THR A 45 23.78 0.45 32.73
C THR A 45 22.70 -0.08 33.69
N ALA A 46 23.03 -0.14 34.99
CA ALA A 46 22.06 -0.55 36.02
C ALA A 46 20.80 0.34 36.04
N GLU A 47 20.99 1.64 35.82
CA GLU A 47 19.91 2.63 35.76
C GLU A 47 19.02 2.45 34.51
N GLU A 48 19.62 2.23 33.34
CA GLU A 48 18.87 1.94 32.11
C GLU A 48 18.12 0.62 32.20
N HIS A 49 18.70 -0.39 32.85
CA HIS A 49 18.01 -1.64 33.12
C HIS A 49 16.82 -1.42 34.06
N TYR A 50 16.95 -0.59 35.11
CA TYR A 50 15.81 -0.22 35.94
C TYR A 50 14.71 0.44 35.11
N ALA A 51 15.04 1.47 34.34
CA ALA A 51 14.06 2.25 33.57
C ALA A 51 13.32 1.43 32.50
N GLN A 52 13.98 0.40 31.94
CA GLN A 52 13.38 -0.47 30.93
C GLN A 52 12.66 -1.69 31.52
N TYR A 53 13.21 -2.30 32.56
CA TYR A 53 12.78 -3.62 33.05
C TYR A 53 12.60 -3.66 34.57
N GLY A 54 13.51 -3.07 35.35
CA GLY A 54 13.53 -3.24 36.79
C GLY A 54 12.26 -2.82 37.51
N TRP A 55 11.63 -1.70 37.12
CA TRP A 55 10.38 -1.28 37.75
C TRP A 55 9.21 -2.25 37.42
N GLN A 56 9.21 -2.85 36.22
CA GLN A 56 8.21 -3.86 35.82
C GLN A 56 8.39 -5.17 36.57
N GLU A 57 9.64 -5.48 36.93
CA GLU A 57 9.99 -6.63 37.78
C GLU A 57 9.65 -6.39 39.26
N GLY A 58 9.13 -5.21 39.62
CA GLY A 58 8.76 -4.85 40.99
C GLY A 58 9.95 -4.42 41.86
N LEU A 59 11.09 -4.11 41.25
CA LEU A 59 12.27 -3.60 41.95
C LEU A 59 12.17 -2.09 42.18
N ALA A 60 12.79 -1.62 43.26
CA ALA A 60 12.87 -0.20 43.59
C ALA A 60 14.22 0.41 43.18
N PRO A 61 14.26 1.69 42.80
CA PRO A 61 15.49 2.37 42.39
C PRO A 61 16.41 2.74 43.57
N ASN A 62 15.88 2.76 44.79
CA ASN A 62 16.60 3.00 46.04
C ASN A 62 15.84 2.37 47.23
N GLN A 63 16.47 2.37 48.41
CA GLN A 63 15.91 1.75 49.63
C GLN A 63 14.73 2.51 50.27
N TYR A 64 14.44 3.72 49.81
CA TYR A 64 13.45 4.61 50.42
C TYR A 64 12.13 4.68 49.64
N PHE A 65 12.08 4.07 48.46
CA PHE A 65 10.89 4.02 47.63
C PHE A 65 10.34 2.59 47.55
N SER A 66 9.02 2.45 47.70
CA SER A 66 8.29 1.21 47.48
C SER A 66 7.13 1.48 46.54
N ALA A 67 7.14 0.87 45.35
CA ALA A 67 6.10 1.12 44.35
C ALA A 67 4.70 0.73 44.88
N ALA A 68 4.60 -0.36 45.64
CA ALA A 68 3.34 -0.81 46.21
C ALA A 68 2.80 0.18 47.27
N GLU A 69 3.66 0.60 48.20
CA GLU A 69 3.27 1.52 49.27
C GLU A 69 2.99 2.92 48.71
N TYR A 70 3.79 3.41 47.76
CA TYR A 70 3.56 4.71 47.13
C TYR A 70 2.20 4.78 46.41
N LYS A 71 1.87 3.76 45.61
CA LYS A 71 0.58 3.70 44.91
C LYS A 71 -0.59 3.71 45.88
N LEU A 72 -0.48 2.97 46.99
CA LEU A 72 -1.48 2.99 48.06
C LEU A 72 -1.57 4.33 48.79
N ALA A 73 -0.44 4.97 49.10
CA ALA A 73 -0.43 6.29 49.71
C ALA A 73 -1.08 7.35 48.81
N LYS A 74 -0.86 7.27 47.48
CA LYS A 74 -1.55 8.12 46.51
C LYS A 74 -3.04 7.82 46.44
N ALA A 75 -3.44 6.56 46.44
CA ALA A 75 -4.84 6.16 46.49
C ALA A 75 -5.54 6.64 47.78
N GLN A 76 -4.84 6.57 48.92
CA GLN A 76 -5.33 7.04 50.21
C GLN A 76 -5.57 8.55 50.19
N GLN A 77 -4.66 9.32 49.61
CA GLN A 77 -4.87 10.76 49.39
C GLN A 77 -6.11 11.05 48.52
N LEU A 78 -6.30 10.30 47.43
CA LEU A 78 -7.47 10.45 46.53
C LEU A 78 -8.78 10.01 47.19
N PHE A 79 -8.73 9.04 48.09
CA PHE A 79 -9.87 8.61 48.89
C PHE A 79 -10.23 9.66 49.96
N ASP A 80 -9.23 10.16 50.69
CA ASP A 80 -9.41 11.16 51.76
C ASP A 80 -9.88 12.51 51.21
N SER A 81 -9.61 12.82 49.93
CA SER A 81 -10.17 13.99 49.25
C SER A 81 -11.67 13.87 48.94
N GLY A 82 -12.24 12.67 49.07
CA GLY A 82 -13.63 12.36 48.74
C GLY A 82 -13.90 12.14 47.24
N SER A 83 -12.86 12.01 46.40
CA SER A 83 -13.02 11.75 44.96
C SER A 83 -13.49 10.33 44.65
N TYR A 84 -13.28 9.39 45.58
CA TYR A 84 -13.65 7.99 45.42
C TYR A 84 -14.32 7.45 46.68
N LEU A 85 -15.29 6.54 46.51
CA LEU A 85 -16.08 5.99 47.61
C LEU A 85 -15.31 4.94 48.43
N THR A 86 -14.25 4.36 47.87
CA THR A 86 -13.39 3.38 48.54
C THR A 86 -11.93 3.59 48.15
N LEU A 87 -11.00 3.23 49.05
CA LEU A 87 -9.56 3.23 48.78
C LEU A 87 -9.22 2.41 47.53
N ASN A 88 -9.89 1.26 47.36
CA ASN A 88 -9.68 0.38 46.21
C ASN A 88 -10.10 1.01 44.88
N SER A 89 -11.25 1.71 44.85
CA SER A 89 -11.67 2.44 43.64
C SER A 89 -10.72 3.60 43.28
N ALA A 90 -10.11 4.23 44.29
CA ALA A 90 -9.10 5.27 44.07
C ALA A 90 -7.82 4.67 43.47
N LEU A 91 -7.42 3.49 43.96
CA LEU A 91 -6.24 2.79 43.47
C LEU A 91 -6.42 2.27 42.05
N ALA A 92 -7.55 1.61 41.75
CA ALA A 92 -7.85 1.13 40.40
C ALA A 92 -7.89 2.29 39.39
N ALA A 93 -8.47 3.42 39.77
CA ALA A 93 -8.48 4.62 38.94
C ALA A 93 -7.06 5.20 38.73
N PHE A 94 -6.21 5.19 39.76
CA PHE A 94 -4.80 5.59 39.63
C PHE A 94 -4.02 4.64 38.71
N GLU A 95 -4.15 3.33 38.89
CA GLU A 95 -3.45 2.33 38.07
C GLU A 95 -3.95 2.35 36.62
N GLN A 96 -5.24 2.56 36.37
CA GLN A 96 -5.78 2.73 35.02
C GLN A 96 -5.28 4.03 34.36
N ALA A 97 -5.22 5.13 35.10
CA ALA A 97 -4.72 6.40 34.58
C ALA A 97 -3.21 6.39 34.31
N TRP A 98 -2.47 5.48 34.96
CA TRP A 98 -1.01 5.36 34.87
C TRP A 98 -0.54 3.97 34.43
N ASP A 99 -1.36 3.26 33.65
CA ASP A 99 -1.05 1.90 33.20
C ASP A 99 0.20 1.88 32.31
N GLY A 100 1.04 0.86 32.49
CA GLY A 100 2.27 0.68 31.72
C GLY A 100 3.38 1.71 31.97
N GLN A 101 3.30 2.55 33.01
CA GLN A 101 4.31 3.57 33.34
C GLN A 101 4.97 3.36 34.70
N ASP A 102 6.24 3.78 34.83
CA ASP A 102 7.03 3.66 36.06
C ASP A 102 6.43 4.52 37.21
N PRO A 103 6.00 3.91 38.34
CA PRO A 103 5.47 4.65 39.48
C PRO A 103 6.46 5.64 40.10
N TYR A 104 7.77 5.37 39.98
CA TYR A 104 8.80 6.27 40.49
C TYR A 104 8.87 7.57 39.68
N GLN A 105 8.63 7.53 38.36
CA GLN A 105 8.50 8.75 37.56
C GLN A 105 7.32 9.61 38.01
N HIS A 106 6.19 8.98 38.34
CA HIS A 106 5.05 9.70 38.89
C HIS A 106 5.38 10.35 40.23
N TYR A 107 6.13 9.66 41.11
CA TYR A 107 6.61 10.24 42.36
C TYR A 107 7.50 11.47 42.12
N LEU A 108 8.49 11.38 41.24
CA LEU A 108 9.39 12.49 40.93
C LEU A 108 8.64 13.70 40.37
N GLN A 109 7.68 13.45 39.47
CA GLN A 109 7.00 14.52 38.75
C GLN A 109 5.85 15.16 39.54
N TRP A 110 5.15 14.40 40.38
CA TRP A 110 3.99 14.89 41.14
C TRP A 110 4.02 14.51 42.62
N GLY A 111 4.30 13.24 42.94
CA GLY A 111 4.16 12.72 44.30
C GLY A 111 4.96 13.48 45.36
N ALA A 112 6.21 13.84 45.06
CA ALA A 112 7.06 14.60 45.97
C ALA A 112 6.52 16.02 46.24
N GLY A 113 5.92 16.65 45.22
CA GLY A 113 5.29 17.97 45.35
C GLY A 113 3.99 17.93 46.16
N GLU A 114 3.33 16.78 46.21
CA GLU A 114 2.11 16.55 46.97
C GLU A 114 2.36 16.05 48.41
N ALA A 115 3.63 15.99 48.84
CA ALA A 115 4.05 15.45 50.14
C ALA A 115 3.63 13.99 50.38
N ILE A 116 3.48 13.19 49.33
CA ILE A 116 3.12 11.77 49.48
C ILE A 116 4.35 10.98 49.91
N ASN A 117 4.19 10.16 50.94
CA ASN A 117 5.27 9.31 51.45
C ASN A 117 5.70 8.30 50.36
N PRO A 118 7.01 8.22 50.04
CA PRO A 118 7.51 7.30 49.02
C PRO A 118 7.52 5.83 49.47
N SER A 119 7.49 5.58 50.78
CA SER A 119 7.34 4.27 51.41
C SER A 119 6.91 4.43 52.87
N ASN A 120 6.48 3.34 53.51
CA ASN A 120 6.26 3.31 54.96
C ASN A 120 7.54 3.53 55.76
N ALA A 121 8.70 3.27 55.15
CA ALA A 121 10.02 3.45 55.77
C ALA A 121 10.49 4.92 55.75
N PHE A 122 9.82 5.80 55.01
CA PHE A 122 10.23 7.20 54.83
C PHE A 122 9.04 8.15 54.97
N ASP A 123 8.98 8.84 56.11
CA ASP A 123 8.03 9.94 56.34
C ASP A 123 8.58 11.24 55.75
N ALA A 124 8.04 11.65 54.60
CA ALA A 124 8.47 12.86 53.91
C ALA A 124 8.10 14.13 54.70
N THR A 125 6.95 14.13 55.38
CA THR A 125 6.50 15.29 56.16
C THR A 125 7.40 15.50 57.38
N GLN A 126 7.71 14.42 58.09
CA GLN A 126 8.64 14.48 59.22
C GLN A 126 10.05 14.86 58.76
N TYR A 127 10.49 14.37 57.60
CA TYR A 127 11.79 14.75 57.04
C TYR A 127 11.92 16.26 56.78
N PHE A 128 10.90 16.89 56.20
CA PHE A 128 10.88 18.35 56.02
C PHE A 128 10.85 19.11 57.35
N ALA A 129 10.15 18.58 58.37
CA ALA A 129 10.15 19.16 59.70
C ALA A 129 11.52 19.08 60.38
N ASP A 130 12.21 17.94 60.26
CA ASP A 130 13.56 17.75 60.81
C ASP A 130 14.59 18.64 60.08
N LYS A 131 14.48 18.77 58.75
CA LYS A 131 15.30 19.70 57.97
C LYS A 131 15.07 21.15 58.38
N LEU A 132 13.82 21.57 58.60
CA LEU A 132 13.51 22.90 59.12
C LEU A 132 14.17 23.12 60.49
N ALA A 133 14.06 22.15 61.40
CA ALA A 133 14.65 22.23 62.72
C ALA A 133 16.18 22.36 62.65
N ALA A 134 16.84 21.64 61.73
CA ALA A 134 18.27 21.77 61.48
C ALA A 134 18.65 23.17 60.94
N LEU A 135 17.89 23.71 59.98
CA LEU A 135 18.10 25.06 59.43
C LEU A 135 17.89 26.17 60.48
N GLN A 136 16.97 25.96 61.42
CA GLN A 136 16.71 26.89 62.53
C GLN A 136 17.76 26.78 63.66
N ALA A 137 18.40 25.62 63.80
CA ALA A 137 19.43 25.38 64.80
C ALA A 137 20.82 25.87 64.35
N ASP A 138 21.10 25.89 63.05
CA ASP A 138 22.37 26.40 62.52
C ASP A 138 22.44 27.94 62.62
N PRO A 139 23.40 28.51 63.37
CA PRO A 139 23.57 29.97 63.48
C PRO A 139 23.71 30.72 62.16
N ALA A 140 24.14 30.05 61.07
CA ALA A 140 24.30 30.65 59.74
C ALA A 140 22.96 30.86 59.02
N THR A 141 21.96 30.00 59.27
CA THR A 141 20.64 30.02 58.58
C THR A 141 19.48 30.37 59.52
N ALA A 142 19.67 30.32 60.84
CA ALA A 142 18.62 30.50 61.84
C ALA A 142 17.81 31.79 61.70
N ALA A 143 18.44 32.91 61.31
CA ALA A 143 17.74 34.18 61.16
C ALA A 143 16.81 34.21 59.94
N GLU A 144 17.14 33.50 58.86
CA GLU A 144 16.33 33.41 57.63
C GLU A 144 15.16 32.43 57.81
N TRP A 145 15.37 31.36 58.58
CA TRP A 145 14.41 30.27 58.75
C TRP A 145 13.57 30.35 60.03
N ALA A 146 13.76 31.37 60.87
CA ALA A 146 13.08 31.51 62.17
C ALA A 146 11.53 31.47 62.08
N ASP A 147 10.95 32.08 61.04
CA ASP A 147 9.50 32.18 60.86
C ASP A 147 8.97 31.26 59.75
N LYS A 148 9.84 30.39 59.20
CA LYS A 148 9.49 29.50 58.08
C LYS A 148 8.86 28.18 58.54
N THR A 149 8.15 27.54 57.63
CA THR A 149 7.42 26.28 57.85
C THR A 149 8.04 25.11 57.09
N ALA A 150 7.67 23.87 57.43
CA ALA A 150 8.14 22.67 56.74
C ALA A 150 7.68 22.63 55.27
N THR A 151 6.50 23.19 54.97
CA THR A 151 6.01 23.39 53.60
C THR A 151 6.92 24.32 52.81
N GLU A 152 7.46 25.38 53.42
CA GLU A 152 8.42 26.26 52.72
C GLU A 152 9.78 25.58 52.49
N VAL A 153 10.15 24.58 53.30
CA VAL A 153 11.31 23.71 53.01
C VAL A 153 11.03 22.84 51.79
N GLN A 154 9.84 22.22 51.73
CA GLN A 154 9.40 21.45 50.57
C GLN A 154 9.38 22.29 49.29
N ASP A 155 8.81 23.50 49.33
CA ASP A 155 8.79 24.43 48.18
C ASP A 155 10.22 24.78 47.72
N ALA A 156 11.15 24.96 48.66
CA ALA A 156 12.56 25.23 48.35
C ALA A 156 13.23 24.02 47.67
N PHE A 157 12.89 22.80 48.07
CA PHE A 157 13.39 21.58 47.42
C PHE A 157 12.84 21.45 46.01
N LEU A 158 11.54 21.66 45.81
CA LEU A 158 10.91 21.65 44.50
C LEU A 158 11.52 22.72 43.57
N ALA A 159 11.77 23.92 44.08
CA ALA A 159 12.43 24.99 43.33
C ALA A 159 13.88 24.65 42.95
N ALA A 160 14.56 23.81 43.76
CA ALA A 160 15.88 23.28 43.47
C ALA A 160 15.86 22.01 42.60
N GLY A 161 14.67 21.50 42.25
CA GLY A 161 14.51 20.25 41.51
C GLY A 161 14.94 19.02 42.32
N LEU A 162 14.74 19.04 43.64
CA LEU A 162 15.06 17.97 44.56
C LEU A 162 13.80 17.38 45.20
N THR A 163 13.76 16.05 45.33
CA THR A 163 12.82 15.35 46.21
C THR A 163 13.37 15.18 47.63
N ALA A 164 12.54 14.77 48.59
CA ALA A 164 12.99 14.47 49.96
C ALA A 164 14.01 13.32 49.99
N ILE A 165 13.78 12.27 49.19
CA ILE A 165 14.71 11.15 49.02
C ILE A 165 16.04 11.65 48.46
N GLU A 166 16.01 12.44 47.39
CA GLU A 166 17.23 12.94 46.75
C GLU A 166 18.05 13.83 47.67
N HIS A 167 17.40 14.77 48.36
CA HIS A 167 18.10 15.61 49.31
C HIS A 167 18.72 14.76 50.43
N PHE A 168 18.02 13.74 50.93
CA PHE A 168 18.58 12.87 51.95
C PHE A 168 19.83 12.14 51.47
N MET A 169 19.76 11.51 50.29
CA MET A 169 20.88 10.76 49.70
C MET A 169 22.07 11.65 49.32
N LEU A 170 21.84 12.89 48.92
CA LEU A 170 22.90 13.82 48.50
C LEU A 170 23.52 14.61 49.65
N TYR A 171 22.72 14.99 50.65
CA TYR A 171 23.12 15.95 51.69
C TYR A 171 22.67 15.55 53.09
N GLY A 172 21.47 14.99 53.23
CA GLY A 172 20.85 14.78 54.53
C GLY A 172 21.64 13.88 55.49
N GLU A 173 22.29 12.83 54.98
CA GLU A 173 23.16 11.97 55.80
C GLU A 173 24.35 12.75 56.38
N ASP A 174 25.02 13.56 55.56
CA ASP A 174 26.17 14.38 55.98
C ASP A 174 25.76 15.52 56.92
N GLU A 175 24.53 16.00 56.80
CA GLU A 175 23.92 16.98 57.70
C GLU A 175 23.46 16.38 59.03
N GLY A 176 23.53 15.05 59.19
CA GLY A 176 23.12 14.34 60.40
C GLY A 176 21.60 14.20 60.55
N LEU A 177 20.84 14.35 59.47
CA LEU A 177 19.42 14.01 59.43
C LEU A 177 19.26 12.49 59.41
N THR A 178 18.15 12.00 59.93
CA THR A 178 17.82 10.56 59.95
C THR A 178 16.44 10.34 59.37
N ILE A 179 16.27 9.24 58.64
CA ILE A 179 14.94 8.86 58.14
C ILE A 179 14.12 8.26 59.27
N THR A 180 12.91 8.81 59.42
CA THR A 180 11.90 8.33 60.36
C THR A 180 10.84 7.55 59.57
N PRO A 181 10.49 6.32 59.98
CA PRO A 181 9.36 5.60 59.38
C PRO A 181 8.04 6.33 59.63
N VAL A 182 7.11 6.18 58.70
CA VAL A 182 5.74 6.71 58.83
C VAL A 182 5.09 6.15 60.11
N PRO A 183 4.37 6.96 60.90
CA PRO A 183 3.64 6.49 62.08
C PRO A 183 2.77 5.28 61.77
N ALA A 184 2.71 4.30 62.68
CA ALA A 184 2.06 3.01 62.43
C ALA A 184 0.56 3.12 62.09
N ASP A 185 -0.11 4.19 62.49
CA ASP A 185 -1.50 4.51 62.18
C ASP A 185 -1.69 5.23 60.82
N GLU A 186 -0.60 5.68 60.20
CA GLU A 186 -0.55 6.32 58.87
C GLU A 186 0.10 5.43 57.80
N GLN A 187 0.63 4.25 58.19
CA GLN A 187 1.21 3.29 57.26
C GLN A 187 0.14 2.64 56.37
N VAL A 188 0.48 2.43 55.10
CA VAL A 188 -0.37 1.73 54.13
C VAL A 188 0.03 0.25 54.03
N ASP A 189 -0.94 -0.68 54.08
CA ASP A 189 -0.67 -2.12 54.03
C ASP A 189 -0.81 -2.67 52.59
N ALA A 190 0.33 -3.00 51.98
CA ALA A 190 0.38 -3.65 50.66
C ALA A 190 -0.16 -5.09 50.66
N GLY A 191 -0.28 -5.74 51.82
CA GLY A 191 -0.77 -7.11 51.98
C GLY A 191 -2.29 -7.27 51.93
N GLU A 192 -3.07 -6.19 52.04
CA GLU A 192 -4.54 -6.21 51.94
C GLU A 192 -5.07 -6.02 50.50
N MET A 193 -4.19 -5.80 49.51
CA MET A 193 -4.59 -5.73 48.10
C MET A 193 -4.65 -7.12 47.45
N THR A 194 -5.84 -7.69 47.37
CA THR A 194 -6.10 -8.76 46.41
C THR A 194 -6.19 -8.18 45.00
N PRO A 195 -5.55 -8.77 43.97
CA PRO A 195 -5.82 -8.42 42.57
C PRO A 195 -7.33 -8.46 42.33
N MET A 196 -7.89 -7.40 41.73
CA MET A 196 -9.31 -7.36 41.36
C MET A 196 -9.53 -8.27 40.15
N VAL A 197 -9.61 -9.57 40.42
CA VAL A 197 -10.07 -10.56 39.46
C VAL A 197 -11.56 -10.30 39.29
N GLY A 198 -11.97 -9.88 38.09
CA GLY A 198 -13.39 -9.78 37.76
C GLY A 198 -14.06 -11.16 37.81
N GLU A 199 -15.34 -11.17 38.13
CA GLU A 199 -16.16 -12.36 38.25
C GLU A 199 -16.99 -12.62 37.00
N THR A 200 -17.40 -13.87 36.81
CA THR A 200 -18.38 -14.23 35.78
C THR A 200 -19.71 -14.60 36.41
N PHE A 201 -20.75 -13.82 36.10
CA PHE A 201 -22.12 -14.08 36.51
C PHE A 201 -22.89 -14.70 35.35
N THR A 202 -23.74 -15.67 35.64
CA THR A 202 -24.66 -16.26 34.66
C THR A 202 -26.08 -16.09 35.16
N LEU A 203 -26.93 -15.41 34.38
CA LEU A 203 -28.33 -15.22 34.72
C LEU A 203 -29.10 -16.54 34.62
N THR A 204 -30.15 -16.66 35.42
CA THR A 204 -31.03 -17.84 35.48
C THR A 204 -32.41 -17.49 34.92
N ALA A 205 -33.29 -18.46 34.70
CA ALA A 205 -34.66 -18.18 34.29
C ALA A 205 -35.56 -17.61 35.42
N GLY A 206 -34.97 -17.26 36.57
CA GLY A 206 -35.61 -16.61 37.72
C GLY A 206 -35.33 -15.11 37.76
N VAL A 207 -35.65 -14.47 38.89
CA VAL A 207 -35.24 -13.08 39.14
C VAL A 207 -33.81 -13.09 39.67
N ASP A 208 -32.92 -12.37 38.99
CA ASP A 208 -31.52 -12.28 39.36
C ASP A 208 -31.16 -10.88 39.92
N THR A 209 -30.29 -10.87 40.93
CA THR A 209 -29.68 -9.64 41.46
C THR A 209 -28.17 -9.80 41.36
N VAL A 210 -27.59 -9.20 40.33
CA VAL A 210 -26.14 -9.17 40.09
C VAL A 210 -25.59 -7.87 40.64
N ALA A 211 -24.67 -8.00 41.59
CA ALA A 211 -23.83 -6.91 42.08
C ALA A 211 -22.38 -7.31 41.78
N GLY A 212 -21.80 -6.64 40.80
CA GLY A 212 -20.45 -6.88 40.35
C GLY A 212 -19.38 -6.45 41.36
N THR A 213 -18.16 -6.83 41.05
CA THR A 213 -16.97 -6.56 41.81
C THR A 213 -16.40 -5.19 41.42
N ALA A 214 -15.12 -4.99 41.69
CA ALA A 214 -14.40 -3.81 41.23
C ALA A 214 -13.32 -4.16 40.18
N GLY A 215 -13.27 -5.43 39.75
CA GLY A 215 -12.54 -5.88 38.57
C GLY A 215 -13.49 -6.05 37.38
N ASN A 216 -12.95 -6.30 36.19
CA ASN A 216 -13.72 -6.40 34.96
C ASN A 216 -14.61 -7.65 34.92
N ASP A 217 -15.89 -7.48 35.21
CA ASP A 217 -16.84 -8.58 35.30
C ASP A 217 -17.44 -8.97 33.94
N THR A 218 -17.88 -10.23 33.85
CA THR A 218 -18.64 -10.74 32.70
C THR A 218 -19.99 -11.29 33.16
N ILE A 219 -21.08 -10.71 32.68
CA ILE A 219 -22.44 -11.14 32.94
C ILE A 219 -23.00 -11.81 31.69
N ASN A 220 -23.42 -13.07 31.79
CA ASN A 220 -23.95 -13.85 30.67
C ASN A 220 -25.44 -14.14 30.84
N ALA A 221 -26.25 -13.65 29.91
CA ALA A 221 -27.63 -14.06 29.71
C ALA A 221 -27.70 -15.12 28.61
N PHE A 222 -27.39 -16.37 28.96
CA PHE A 222 -27.51 -17.52 28.06
C PHE A 222 -28.98 -17.92 27.82
N ILE A 223 -29.20 -18.80 26.86
CA ILE A 223 -30.52 -19.43 26.68
C ILE A 223 -30.62 -20.59 27.68
N ASP A 224 -31.64 -20.60 28.54
CA ASP A 224 -31.90 -21.75 29.41
C ASP A 224 -32.59 -22.87 28.60
N THR A 225 -31.82 -23.91 28.30
CA THR A 225 -32.25 -25.11 27.56
C THR A 225 -32.65 -26.27 28.46
N THR A 226 -32.67 -26.09 29.79
CA THR A 226 -32.91 -27.18 30.74
C THR A 226 -34.39 -27.60 30.85
N GLY A 227 -35.30 -26.81 30.28
CA GLY A 227 -36.74 -27.07 30.24
C GLY A 227 -37.21 -27.89 29.02
N THR A 228 -38.52 -28.08 28.89
CA THR A 228 -39.14 -28.67 27.68
C THR A 228 -39.16 -27.74 26.47
N SER A 229 -38.78 -26.48 26.67
CA SER A 229 -38.65 -25.41 25.69
C SER A 229 -37.62 -24.41 26.20
N ASP A 230 -36.95 -23.72 25.29
CA ASP A 230 -35.97 -22.67 25.61
C ASP A 230 -36.63 -21.51 26.37
N ARG A 231 -35.91 -20.94 27.33
CA ARG A 231 -36.40 -19.87 28.22
C ARG A 231 -35.40 -18.73 28.33
N SER A 232 -35.92 -17.51 28.49
CA SER A 232 -35.11 -16.33 28.78
C SER A 232 -34.49 -16.43 30.16
N THR A 233 -33.23 -16.02 30.26
CA THR A 233 -32.55 -15.78 31.53
C THR A 233 -32.41 -14.31 31.84
N PHE A 234 -32.55 -13.41 30.85
CA PHE A 234 -32.76 -12.00 31.14
C PHE A 234 -34.27 -11.76 31.22
N THR A 235 -34.79 -11.70 32.43
CA THR A 235 -36.21 -11.69 32.75
C THR A 235 -36.64 -10.43 33.53
N ALA A 236 -37.94 -10.34 33.81
CA ALA A 236 -38.50 -9.16 34.47
C ALA A 236 -38.00 -9.06 35.91
N GLN A 237 -37.70 -7.83 36.35
CA GLN A 237 -37.16 -7.49 37.68
C GLN A 237 -35.69 -7.85 37.92
N ASP A 238 -34.97 -8.35 36.92
CA ASP A 238 -33.52 -8.54 37.04
C ASP A 238 -32.83 -7.20 37.29
N THR A 239 -31.92 -7.16 38.26
CA THR A 239 -31.11 -5.98 38.56
C THR A 239 -29.65 -6.32 38.37
N ILE A 240 -29.01 -5.68 37.39
CA ILE A 240 -27.61 -5.84 37.04
C ILE A 240 -26.89 -4.53 37.33
N ASP A 241 -25.86 -4.61 38.15
CA ASP A 241 -24.89 -3.56 38.46
C ASP A 241 -23.50 -4.15 38.25
N GLY A 242 -22.75 -3.74 37.23
CA GLY A 242 -21.41 -4.28 36.99
C GLY A 242 -20.36 -3.82 38.01
N GLY A 243 -20.64 -2.77 38.77
CA GLY A 243 -19.74 -2.30 39.82
C GLY A 243 -18.70 -1.32 39.28
N ALA A 244 -17.43 -1.55 39.58
CA ALA A 244 -16.33 -0.74 39.05
C ALA A 244 -15.46 -1.61 38.14
N GLY A 245 -14.74 -1.00 37.19
CA GLY A 245 -14.00 -1.74 36.18
C GLY A 245 -14.60 -1.47 34.80
N THR A 246 -14.26 -2.32 33.83
CA THR A 246 -14.89 -2.37 32.51
C THR A 246 -15.68 -3.66 32.38
N ASP A 247 -16.98 -3.55 32.56
CA ASP A 247 -17.86 -4.71 32.69
C ASP A 247 -18.57 -5.04 31.39
N THR A 248 -18.78 -6.34 31.15
CA THR A 248 -19.38 -6.86 29.93
C THR A 248 -20.66 -7.62 30.19
N LEU A 249 -21.76 -7.24 29.55
CA LEU A 249 -23.01 -8.02 29.49
C LEU A 249 -23.17 -8.69 28.12
N ASN A 250 -23.20 -10.02 28.09
CA ASN A 250 -23.48 -10.80 26.90
C ASN A 250 -24.92 -11.33 26.92
N ILE A 251 -25.69 -11.03 25.88
CA ILE A 251 -27.09 -11.47 25.72
C ILE A 251 -27.18 -12.39 24.50
N PHE A 252 -27.52 -13.65 24.72
CA PHE A 252 -27.70 -14.64 23.65
C PHE A 252 -29.18 -14.82 23.34
N THR A 253 -29.56 -14.63 22.07
CA THR A 253 -30.95 -14.63 21.63
C THR A 253 -31.22 -15.80 20.68
N ASP A 254 -32.44 -16.35 20.71
CA ASP A 254 -32.81 -17.53 19.94
C ASP A 254 -33.52 -17.19 18.62
N ASN A 255 -33.64 -18.15 17.69
CA ASN A 255 -34.34 -17.91 16.42
C ASN A 255 -35.88 -18.03 16.51
N VAL A 256 -36.47 -18.74 17.49
CA VAL A 256 -37.84 -19.28 17.37
C VAL A 256 -38.82 -18.85 18.48
N GLY A 257 -38.35 -18.47 19.67
CA GLY A 257 -39.15 -18.39 20.91
C GLY A 257 -39.27 -17.01 21.56
N SER A 258 -38.72 -15.95 20.97
CA SER A 258 -38.57 -14.61 21.62
C SER A 258 -37.72 -14.67 22.89
N VAL A 259 -36.82 -15.65 23.00
CA VAL A 259 -35.98 -15.85 24.16
C VAL A 259 -34.88 -14.79 24.19
N ASN A 260 -34.77 -14.09 25.32
CA ASN A 260 -33.87 -12.96 25.50
C ASN A 260 -33.94 -11.96 24.32
N LYS A 261 -35.13 -11.67 23.75
CA LYS A 261 -35.26 -10.81 22.56
C LYS A 261 -35.79 -9.40 22.80
N VAL A 262 -36.22 -9.12 24.02
CA VAL A 262 -36.85 -7.85 24.41
C VAL A 262 -36.29 -7.43 25.75
N PHE A 263 -36.04 -6.13 25.92
CA PHE A 263 -35.68 -5.58 27.22
C PHE A 263 -36.78 -5.86 28.26
N PRO A 264 -36.53 -6.66 29.31
CA PRO A 264 -37.58 -7.10 30.21
C PRO A 264 -38.19 -5.94 31.02
N ALA A 265 -39.49 -6.06 31.34
CA ALA A 265 -40.15 -5.07 32.18
C ALA A 265 -39.53 -5.00 33.58
N PHE A 266 -39.27 -3.79 34.06
CA PHE A 266 -38.68 -3.51 35.38
C PHE A 266 -37.26 -4.03 35.60
N ALA A 267 -36.61 -4.59 34.57
CA ALA A 267 -35.19 -4.90 34.65
C ALA A 267 -34.35 -3.61 34.64
N THR A 268 -33.19 -3.62 35.28
CA THR A 268 -32.25 -2.50 35.29
C THR A 268 -30.84 -2.99 34.99
N VAL A 269 -30.12 -2.26 34.13
CA VAL A 269 -28.69 -2.46 33.88
C VAL A 269 -27.97 -1.13 34.11
N LYS A 270 -26.97 -1.13 35.00
CA LYS A 270 -26.11 0.03 35.27
C LYS A 270 -24.65 -0.40 35.45
N ASN A 271 -23.73 0.53 35.23
CA ASN A 271 -22.28 0.32 35.36
C ASN A 271 -21.85 -0.91 34.55
N VAL A 272 -22.28 -0.96 33.28
CA VAL A 272 -21.85 -1.99 32.32
C VAL A 272 -21.43 -1.24 31.06
N GLU A 273 -20.14 -1.24 30.78
CA GLU A 273 -19.54 -0.45 29.71
C GLU A 273 -19.74 -1.10 28.34
N ILE A 274 -19.73 -2.44 28.28
CA ILE A 274 -19.83 -3.20 27.04
C ILE A 274 -21.07 -4.09 27.08
N VAL A 275 -21.98 -3.91 26.12
CA VAL A 275 -23.15 -4.78 25.95
C VAL A 275 -23.07 -5.46 24.60
N ASN A 276 -22.98 -6.79 24.60
CA ASN A 276 -22.97 -7.62 23.41
C ASN A 276 -24.32 -8.35 23.24
N VAL A 277 -24.97 -8.14 22.10
CA VAL A 277 -26.21 -8.83 21.74
C VAL A 277 -25.91 -9.82 20.60
N TYR A 278 -25.77 -11.10 20.96
CA TYR A 278 -25.53 -12.20 20.04
C TYR A 278 -26.86 -12.68 19.45
N ASN A 279 -27.16 -12.26 18.23
CA ASN A 279 -28.40 -12.62 17.54
C ASN A 279 -28.21 -13.86 16.66
N ASP A 280 -28.93 -14.95 16.95
CA ASP A 280 -28.82 -16.21 16.20
C ASP A 280 -29.35 -16.13 14.75
N ASN A 281 -30.16 -15.11 14.39
CA ASN A 281 -30.54 -14.77 13.00
C ASN A 281 -31.48 -13.55 12.92
N THR A 282 -32.39 -13.39 13.90
CA THR A 282 -33.34 -12.27 13.95
C THR A 282 -32.89 -11.26 14.99
N ALA A 283 -32.87 -9.98 14.66
CA ALA A 283 -32.45 -8.93 15.57
C ALA A 283 -33.36 -8.80 16.80
N ALA A 284 -32.76 -8.73 17.98
CA ALA A 284 -33.44 -8.45 19.23
C ALA A 284 -33.67 -6.95 19.46
N ALA A 285 -34.71 -6.60 20.21
CA ALA A 285 -35.10 -5.22 20.51
C ALA A 285 -34.29 -4.62 21.67
N PHE A 286 -32.95 -4.61 21.55
CA PHE A 286 -32.01 -4.04 22.52
C PHE A 286 -31.26 -2.80 22.00
N GLY A 287 -31.72 -2.21 20.89
CA GLY A 287 -31.06 -1.05 20.30
C GLY A 287 -31.24 0.27 21.07
N ASP A 288 -32.08 0.33 22.10
CA ASP A 288 -32.25 1.53 22.92
C ASP A 288 -31.11 1.66 23.95
N ALA A 289 -30.09 2.46 23.64
CA ALA A 289 -28.91 2.63 24.49
C ALA A 289 -29.24 3.21 25.87
N ALA A 290 -30.32 3.99 25.99
CA ALA A 290 -30.75 4.57 27.27
C ALA A 290 -31.22 3.51 28.29
N LYS A 291 -31.43 2.26 27.87
CA LYS A 291 -31.75 1.14 28.75
C LYS A 291 -30.56 0.62 29.55
N PHE A 292 -29.33 0.96 29.14
CA PHE A 292 -28.09 0.54 29.77
C PHE A 292 -27.36 1.75 30.33
N GLN A 293 -27.43 1.96 31.65
CA GLN A 293 -26.81 3.13 32.27
C GLN A 293 -25.30 2.94 32.39
N GLY A 294 -24.51 3.86 31.81
CA GLY A 294 -23.04 3.75 31.79
C GLY A 294 -22.47 3.04 30.55
N VAL A 295 -23.32 2.60 29.62
CA VAL A 295 -22.85 1.92 28.41
C VAL A 295 -21.96 2.80 27.54
N GLN A 296 -20.81 2.28 27.19
CA GLN A 296 -19.84 2.89 26.27
C GLN A 296 -19.89 2.22 24.90
N GLN A 297 -20.23 0.93 24.82
CA GLN A 297 -20.35 0.19 23.57
C GLN A 297 -21.58 -0.72 23.58
N LEU A 298 -22.45 -0.58 22.57
CA LEU A 298 -23.61 -1.43 22.38
C LEU A 298 -23.48 -2.19 21.05
N TRP A 299 -23.10 -3.46 21.12
CA TRP A 299 -22.82 -4.31 19.97
C TRP A 299 -24.04 -5.16 19.57
N GLN A 300 -24.44 -5.05 18.30
CA GLN A 300 -25.33 -5.97 17.61
C GLN A 300 -24.48 -6.97 16.80
N ILE A 301 -24.58 -8.26 17.10
CA ILE A 301 -23.69 -9.29 16.54
C ILE A 301 -24.51 -10.31 15.72
N GLY A 302 -24.11 -10.57 14.48
CA GLY A 302 -24.72 -11.52 13.53
C GLY A 302 -25.98 -10.97 12.82
N ALA A 303 -26.89 -10.35 13.57
CA ALA A 303 -28.03 -9.60 13.04
C ALA A 303 -28.22 -8.30 13.83
N ALA A 304 -28.83 -7.28 13.22
CA ALA A 304 -28.91 -5.95 13.82
C ALA A 304 -30.31 -5.30 13.75
N THR A 305 -30.62 -4.51 14.77
CA THR A 305 -31.77 -3.60 14.84
C THR A 305 -31.28 -2.15 14.83
N ASP A 306 -32.21 -1.20 14.66
CA ASP A 306 -31.94 0.22 14.85
C ASP A 306 -31.40 0.49 16.27
N VAL A 307 -30.37 1.34 16.35
CA VAL A 307 -29.84 1.85 17.63
C VAL A 307 -30.44 3.23 17.87
N THR A 308 -31.05 3.43 19.04
CA THR A 308 -31.78 4.66 19.39
C THR A 308 -31.30 5.21 20.73
N ASN A 309 -31.55 6.51 20.94
CA ASN A 309 -31.12 7.25 22.13
C ASN A 309 -29.62 7.15 22.41
N LEU A 310 -28.79 7.13 21.36
CA LEU A 310 -27.35 7.02 21.49
C LEU A 310 -26.76 8.24 22.23
N GLY A 311 -26.06 7.98 23.34
CA GLY A 311 -25.34 8.98 24.11
C GLY A 311 -24.08 9.48 23.40
N ALA A 312 -23.56 10.64 23.81
CA ALA A 312 -22.37 11.24 23.18
C ALA A 312 -21.09 10.39 23.33
N SER A 313 -21.02 9.58 24.39
CA SER A 313 -19.87 8.70 24.70
C SER A 313 -20.18 7.22 24.44
N THR A 314 -21.30 6.92 23.78
CA THR A 314 -21.70 5.55 23.47
C THR A 314 -21.47 5.27 21.98
N ALA A 315 -20.76 4.20 21.67
CA ALA A 315 -20.62 3.67 20.32
C ALA A 315 -21.73 2.66 20.00
N ALA A 316 -22.37 2.83 18.85
CA ALA A 316 -23.25 1.83 18.25
C ALA A 316 -22.39 0.82 17.47
N GLY A 317 -22.23 -0.39 18.01
CA GLY A 317 -21.41 -1.45 17.45
C GLY A 317 -22.19 -2.41 16.56
N PHE A 318 -21.62 -2.80 15.42
CA PHE A 318 -22.14 -3.82 14.52
C PHE A 318 -21.03 -4.80 14.16
N ARG A 319 -21.22 -6.08 14.49
CA ARG A 319 -20.24 -7.15 14.23
C ARG A 319 -20.87 -8.29 13.44
N ASP A 320 -20.17 -8.80 12.44
CA ASP A 320 -20.59 -9.95 11.61
C ASP A 320 -21.99 -9.76 10.98
N VAL A 321 -22.36 -8.53 10.63
CA VAL A 321 -23.67 -8.22 10.03
C VAL A 321 -23.56 -8.18 8.51
N ALA A 322 -24.10 -9.22 7.87
CA ALA A 322 -23.95 -9.42 6.43
C ALA A 322 -24.62 -8.35 5.55
N ALA A 323 -25.66 -7.65 6.03
CA ALA A 323 -26.37 -6.63 5.26
C ALA A 323 -27.05 -5.58 6.15
N LEU A 324 -26.28 -4.57 6.58
CA LEU A 324 -26.79 -3.42 7.32
C LEU A 324 -27.81 -2.63 6.49
N SER A 325 -28.89 -2.23 7.16
CA SER A 325 -29.98 -1.37 6.68
C SER A 325 -30.59 -0.51 7.81
N GLN A 326 -29.84 -0.35 8.90
CA GLN A 326 -30.36 0.14 10.19
C GLN A 326 -30.18 1.65 10.33
N THR A 327 -30.95 2.23 11.24
CA THR A 327 -30.82 3.63 11.64
C THR A 327 -30.16 3.74 13.02
N VAL A 328 -29.15 4.60 13.12
CA VAL A 328 -28.53 5.05 14.37
C VAL A 328 -29.08 6.44 14.70
N THR A 329 -29.84 6.54 15.78
CA THR A 329 -30.50 7.77 16.23
C THR A 329 -29.89 8.22 17.56
N THR A 330 -29.37 9.45 17.58
CA THR A 330 -28.83 10.08 18.79
C THR A 330 -29.92 10.42 19.79
N ALA A 331 -29.55 10.47 21.08
CA ALA A 331 -30.42 10.99 22.12
C ALA A 331 -30.79 12.47 21.86
N THR A 332 -31.95 12.90 22.32
CA THR A 332 -32.38 14.30 22.15
C THR A 332 -31.35 15.27 22.73
N GLY A 333 -30.89 16.22 21.90
CA GLY A 333 -29.87 17.20 22.28
C GLY A 333 -28.42 16.75 22.08
N ASN A 334 -28.18 15.47 21.77
CA ASN A 334 -26.88 14.98 21.33
C ASN A 334 -26.74 15.17 19.80
N THR A 335 -25.58 15.65 19.36
CA THR A 335 -25.29 15.93 17.95
C THR A 335 -24.17 15.05 17.38
N ALA A 336 -23.56 14.20 18.21
CA ALA A 336 -22.50 13.28 17.82
C ALA A 336 -22.98 11.83 17.86
N ALA A 337 -22.67 11.06 16.82
CA ALA A 337 -22.86 9.62 16.79
C ALA A 337 -21.53 8.91 16.53
N THR A 338 -21.20 7.91 17.34
CA THR A 338 -20.06 7.03 17.10
C THR A 338 -20.59 5.67 16.67
N ILE A 339 -20.08 5.15 15.56
CA ILE A 339 -20.42 3.84 15.00
C ILE A 339 -19.14 3.01 15.01
N ALA A 340 -19.21 1.80 15.55
CA ALA A 340 -18.12 0.83 15.47
C ALA A 340 -18.53 -0.32 14.55
N LEU A 341 -17.69 -0.64 13.57
CA LEU A 341 -17.90 -1.74 12.63
C LEU A 341 -16.84 -2.83 12.84
N ASP A 342 -17.27 -4.07 12.66
CA ASP A 342 -16.43 -5.26 12.68
C ASP A 342 -17.04 -6.28 11.70
N ASP A 343 -16.30 -6.63 10.63
CA ASP A 343 -16.72 -7.53 9.54
C ASP A 343 -18.19 -7.36 9.08
N SER A 344 -18.64 -6.11 8.92
CA SER A 344 -20.03 -5.79 8.55
C SER A 344 -20.11 -4.99 7.25
N THR A 345 -21.14 -5.24 6.44
CA THR A 345 -21.34 -4.57 5.14
C THR A 345 -22.75 -4.01 5.01
N GLY A 346 -22.97 -3.10 4.05
CA GLY A 346 -24.30 -2.56 3.74
C GLY A 346 -24.43 -1.06 3.99
N THR A 347 -25.63 -0.61 4.37
CA THR A 347 -25.96 0.80 4.56
C THR A 347 -26.41 1.08 5.99
N LEU A 348 -25.78 2.05 6.65
CA LEU A 348 -26.30 2.63 7.89
C LEU A 348 -26.85 4.02 7.63
N THR A 349 -27.99 4.33 8.25
CA THR A 349 -28.54 5.68 8.26
C THR A 349 -28.29 6.33 9.62
N THR A 350 -27.80 7.55 9.67
CA THR A 350 -27.73 8.32 10.93
C THR A 350 -28.83 9.36 10.99
N SER A 351 -29.44 9.54 12.16
CA SER A 351 -30.43 10.58 12.43
C SER A 351 -30.10 11.35 13.72
N GLY A 352 -30.36 12.66 13.73
CA GLY A 352 -30.09 13.54 14.88
C GLY A 352 -28.64 14.03 14.99
N ALA A 353 -27.69 13.34 14.35
CA ALA A 353 -26.27 13.71 14.38
C ALA A 353 -25.89 14.74 13.31
N THR A 354 -25.05 15.70 13.68
CA THR A 354 -24.29 16.57 12.76
C THR A 354 -22.82 16.17 12.68
N THR A 355 -22.35 15.36 13.61
CA THR A 355 -21.01 14.77 13.62
C THR A 355 -21.15 13.26 13.71
N VAL A 356 -20.52 12.53 12.79
CA VAL A 356 -20.53 11.07 12.76
C VAL A 356 -19.09 10.57 12.73
N SER A 357 -18.71 9.74 13.69
CA SER A 357 -17.44 9.01 13.68
C SER A 357 -17.72 7.54 13.39
N VAL A 358 -16.94 6.93 12.49
CA VAL A 358 -17.02 5.51 12.12
C VAL A 358 -15.65 4.89 12.34
N VAL A 359 -15.56 3.95 13.27
CA VAL A 359 -14.32 3.28 13.68
C VAL A 359 -14.42 1.76 13.50
N GLY A 360 -13.28 1.08 13.58
CA GLY A 360 -13.20 -0.38 13.53
C GLY A 360 -12.74 -0.93 12.20
N GLU A 361 -12.83 -2.26 12.04
CA GLU A 361 -12.38 -2.98 10.86
C GLU A 361 -13.54 -3.30 9.93
N LYS A 362 -13.32 -3.11 8.63
CA LYS A 362 -14.33 -3.30 7.59
C LYS A 362 -14.14 -4.67 6.93
N ALA A 363 -15.25 -5.34 6.64
CA ALA A 363 -15.28 -6.44 5.68
C ALA A 363 -14.78 -5.99 4.29
N ALA A 364 -14.33 -6.92 3.43
CA ALA A 364 -13.78 -6.58 2.11
C ALA A 364 -14.74 -5.82 1.15
N ALA A 365 -16.04 -5.74 1.43
CA ALA A 365 -17.06 -5.11 0.56
C ALA A 365 -17.48 -3.70 1.02
N ALA A 366 -18.04 -2.88 0.11
CA ALA A 366 -18.37 -1.46 0.34
C ALA A 366 -19.34 -1.20 1.53
N PHE A 367 -19.01 -0.20 2.36
CA PHE A 367 -19.87 0.33 3.42
C PHE A 367 -20.43 1.69 2.97
N THR A 368 -21.75 1.88 3.14
CA THR A 368 -22.42 3.13 2.81
C THR A 368 -22.98 3.78 4.07
N LEU A 369 -22.64 5.05 4.28
CA LEU A 369 -23.21 5.88 5.33
C LEU A 369 -24.20 6.86 4.70
N ASN A 370 -25.49 6.64 4.95
CA ASN A 370 -26.53 7.59 4.59
C ASN A 370 -26.74 8.57 5.74
N VAL A 371 -26.33 9.82 5.57
CA VAL A 371 -26.54 10.83 6.61
C VAL A 371 -27.83 11.59 6.35
N ASN A 372 -28.92 11.12 6.96
CA ASN A 372 -30.16 11.88 7.06
C ASN A 372 -29.99 12.92 8.17
N GLY A 373 -29.30 14.02 7.85
CA GLY A 373 -29.30 15.19 8.72
C GLY A 373 -30.75 15.55 9.06
N THR A 374 -31.04 15.85 10.32
CA THR A 374 -32.30 16.52 10.67
C THR A 374 -32.44 17.69 9.70
N GLY A 375 -33.58 17.86 9.02
CA GLY A 375 -33.78 18.71 7.82
C GLY A 375 -33.47 20.22 7.94
N THR A 376 -32.59 20.61 8.86
CA THR A 376 -32.07 21.94 9.19
C THR A 376 -30.53 21.99 9.29
N ALA A 377 -29.80 20.86 9.22
CA ALA A 377 -28.36 20.83 9.42
C ALA A 377 -27.59 21.45 8.24
N THR A 378 -26.87 22.54 8.50
CA THR A 378 -26.06 23.29 7.52
C THR A 378 -24.60 22.83 7.43
N ALA A 379 -24.18 21.93 8.34
CA ALA A 379 -22.87 21.31 8.37
C ALA A 379 -22.97 19.83 8.78
N LEU A 380 -22.07 19.00 8.24
CA LEU A 380 -21.89 17.60 8.58
C LEU A 380 -20.39 17.33 8.73
N THR A 381 -19.97 16.77 9.86
CA THR A 381 -18.62 16.26 10.07
C THR A 381 -18.62 14.73 10.01
N VAL A 382 -17.70 14.13 9.27
CA VAL A 382 -17.49 12.68 9.19
C VAL A 382 -16.02 12.38 9.51
N ASP A 383 -15.79 11.43 10.40
CA ASP A 383 -14.45 10.92 10.68
C ASP A 383 -14.50 9.41 10.54
N THR A 384 -13.82 8.86 9.54
CA THR A 384 -13.84 7.43 9.27
C THR A 384 -12.47 6.89 8.92
N ALA A 385 -12.10 5.78 9.55
CA ALA A 385 -10.91 5.02 9.20
C ALA A 385 -11.16 4.00 8.08
N VAL A 386 -12.43 3.82 7.67
CA VAL A 386 -12.84 2.81 6.70
C VAL A 386 -13.37 3.46 5.43
N ALA A 387 -13.13 2.82 4.28
CA ALA A 387 -13.63 3.32 3.00
C ALA A 387 -15.18 3.41 3.00
N THR A 388 -15.70 4.63 2.90
CA THR A 388 -17.09 4.99 3.18
C THR A 388 -17.71 5.76 2.01
N THR A 389 -18.84 5.27 1.51
CA THR A 389 -19.69 6.04 0.59
C THR A 389 -20.64 6.92 1.38
N ILE A 390 -20.58 8.24 1.19
CA ILE A 390 -21.50 9.20 1.82
C ILE A 390 -22.66 9.45 0.85
N ALA A 391 -23.83 8.93 1.21
CA ALA A 391 -25.09 9.28 0.55
C ALA A 391 -25.77 10.39 1.38
N LYS A 392 -26.13 11.51 0.75
CA LYS A 392 -26.87 12.59 1.42
C LYS A 392 -28.14 12.95 0.66
N ASN A 393 -29.26 12.91 1.37
CA ASN A 393 -30.61 13.13 0.83
C ASN A 393 -31.25 14.42 1.36
N THR A 394 -30.57 15.57 1.26
CA THR A 394 -31.17 16.85 1.70
C THR A 394 -31.12 17.93 0.63
N ASP A 395 -32.22 18.68 0.49
CA ASP A 395 -32.38 19.81 -0.44
C ASP A 395 -31.71 21.12 0.03
N ALA A 396 -31.29 21.20 1.30
CA ALA A 396 -30.64 22.39 1.85
C ALA A 396 -29.15 22.42 1.50
N ALA A 397 -28.58 23.62 1.35
CA ALA A 397 -27.17 23.79 1.04
C ALA A 397 -26.30 23.47 2.28
N VAL A 398 -25.32 22.56 2.16
CA VAL A 398 -24.55 22.06 3.32
C VAL A 398 -23.04 22.04 3.06
N THR A 399 -22.26 22.28 4.13
CA THR A 399 -20.84 21.95 4.23
C THR A 399 -20.65 20.50 4.72
N LEU A 400 -19.82 19.72 4.04
CA LEU A 400 -19.29 18.44 4.50
C LEU A 400 -17.84 18.64 4.92
N ASN A 401 -17.48 18.21 6.13
CA ASN A 401 -16.12 18.14 6.60
C ASN A 401 -15.77 16.69 6.96
N ALA A 402 -15.02 16.02 6.11
CA ALA A 402 -14.45 14.69 6.34
C ALA A 402 -12.92 14.73 6.47
N GLY A 403 -12.34 15.88 6.84
CA GLY A 403 -10.90 16.11 6.87
C GLY A 403 -10.09 15.21 7.80
N ASP A 404 -10.72 14.69 8.86
CA ASP A 404 -10.07 13.78 9.81
C ASP A 404 -10.12 12.31 9.34
N SER A 405 -10.82 12.02 8.23
CA SER A 405 -10.98 10.65 7.73
C SER A 405 -9.67 10.11 7.15
N THR A 406 -9.33 8.87 7.47
CA THR A 406 -8.17 8.17 6.89
C THR A 406 -8.59 7.11 5.87
N GLY A 407 -9.84 6.66 5.92
CA GLY A 407 -10.44 5.80 4.90
C GLY A 407 -10.94 6.61 3.70
N ALA A 408 -10.92 6.00 2.52
CA ALA A 408 -11.40 6.62 1.28
C ALA A 408 -12.89 7.04 1.38
N ILE A 409 -13.17 8.29 1.01
CA ILE A 409 -14.50 8.88 0.95
C ILE A 409 -15.00 8.85 -0.48
N THR A 410 -16.17 8.23 -0.70
CA THR A 410 -16.86 8.29 -1.99
C THR A 410 -18.13 9.12 -1.88
N ILE A 411 -18.28 10.12 -2.73
CA ILE A 411 -19.46 10.97 -2.83
C ILE A 411 -19.99 10.86 -4.26
N ALA A 412 -21.17 10.27 -4.41
CA ALA A 412 -21.91 10.30 -5.68
C ALA A 412 -22.44 11.71 -5.95
N GLU A 413 -22.80 12.02 -7.20
CA GLU A 413 -23.20 13.38 -7.59
C GLU A 413 -24.29 13.96 -6.68
N THR A 414 -23.96 15.04 -5.97
CA THR A 414 -24.91 15.78 -5.12
C THR A 414 -25.23 17.14 -5.72
N THR A 415 -26.46 17.61 -5.50
CA THR A 415 -26.93 18.93 -5.93
C THR A 415 -26.94 19.97 -4.80
N SER A 416 -26.51 19.60 -3.59
CA SER A 416 -26.69 20.42 -2.39
C SER A 416 -25.43 20.67 -1.56
N LEU A 417 -24.34 19.92 -1.78
CA LEU A 417 -23.06 20.20 -1.12
C LEU A 417 -22.37 21.41 -1.76
N GLN A 418 -21.97 22.37 -0.92
CA GLN A 418 -21.26 23.56 -1.38
C GLN A 418 -19.76 23.53 -1.03
N ASN A 419 -19.46 23.09 0.18
CA ASN A 419 -18.09 22.97 0.68
C ASN A 419 -17.87 21.50 1.02
N ILE A 420 -16.84 20.91 0.47
CA ILE A 420 -16.49 19.50 0.68
C ILE A 420 -15.03 19.47 1.11
N THR A 421 -14.77 18.90 2.27
CA THR A 421 -13.42 18.56 2.71
C THR A 421 -13.38 17.06 2.92
N THR A 422 -12.36 16.37 2.41
CA THR A 422 -12.06 14.96 2.70
C THR A 422 -10.63 14.83 3.21
N GLY A 423 -10.12 13.60 3.35
CA GLY A 423 -9.06 13.27 4.31
C GLY A 423 -7.78 12.73 3.68
N THR A 424 -7.19 11.67 4.24
CA THR A 424 -5.95 11.07 3.71
C THR A 424 -6.19 9.82 2.84
N GLY A 425 -7.44 9.48 2.57
CA GLY A 425 -7.81 8.32 1.75
C GLY A 425 -7.85 8.69 0.27
N ASN A 426 -7.84 7.70 -0.62
CA ASN A 426 -8.05 7.96 -2.05
C ASN A 426 -9.53 8.30 -2.30
N ASP A 427 -9.85 9.59 -2.31
CA ASP A 427 -11.21 10.08 -2.28
C ASP A 427 -11.80 10.21 -3.68
N THR A 428 -13.10 9.93 -3.84
CA THR A 428 -13.81 10.03 -5.12
C THR A 428 -15.05 10.89 -4.96
N ILE A 429 -15.06 12.06 -5.61
CA ILE A 429 -16.13 13.05 -5.47
C ILE A 429 -16.74 13.35 -6.84
N ALA A 430 -18.05 13.17 -6.95
CA ALA A 430 -18.83 13.71 -8.06
C ALA A 430 -19.69 14.88 -7.57
N ALA A 431 -19.68 16.02 -8.29
CA ALA A 431 -20.41 17.21 -7.89
C ALA A 431 -21.01 18.00 -9.06
N ALA A 432 -22.09 18.73 -8.78
CA ALA A 432 -22.68 19.72 -9.68
C ALA A 432 -21.99 21.08 -9.53
N GLY A 433 -21.28 21.53 -10.57
CA GLY A 433 -20.42 22.72 -10.54
C GLY A 433 -21.13 24.02 -10.15
N ALA A 434 -22.43 24.13 -10.41
CA ALA A 434 -23.23 25.31 -10.03
C ALA A 434 -23.36 25.51 -8.51
N THR A 435 -23.19 24.44 -7.72
CA THR A 435 -23.35 24.46 -6.26
C THR A 435 -22.02 24.53 -5.51
N VAL A 436 -20.94 24.05 -6.13
CA VAL A 436 -19.61 23.98 -5.53
C VAL A 436 -19.05 25.37 -5.28
N LYS A 437 -18.67 25.62 -4.02
CA LYS A 437 -17.86 26.76 -3.57
C LYS A 437 -16.44 26.31 -3.27
N SER A 438 -16.26 25.21 -2.55
CA SER A 438 -14.95 24.64 -2.25
C SER A 438 -14.98 23.12 -2.26
N ILE A 439 -13.94 22.51 -2.81
CA ILE A 439 -13.60 21.09 -2.63
C ILE A 439 -12.13 21.05 -2.21
N SER A 440 -11.82 20.31 -1.15
CA SER A 440 -10.46 20.05 -0.68
C SER A 440 -10.34 18.57 -0.36
N THR A 441 -9.49 17.80 -1.05
CA THR A 441 -9.49 16.33 -0.88
C THR A 441 -8.43 15.79 0.06
N GLY A 442 -7.29 16.46 0.21
CA GLY A 442 -6.36 16.19 1.31
C GLY A 442 -5.14 15.43 0.83
N ALA A 443 -4.86 14.24 1.35
CA ALA A 443 -3.76 13.41 0.85
C ALA A 443 -4.31 12.11 0.27
N GLY A 444 -3.59 11.47 -0.65
CA GLY A 444 -4.09 10.28 -1.37
C GLY A 444 -4.22 10.59 -2.85
N ASN A 445 -4.51 9.56 -3.66
CA ASN A 445 -4.75 9.77 -5.09
C ASN A 445 -6.24 10.02 -5.30
N ASP A 446 -6.63 11.29 -5.32
CA ASP A 446 -8.01 11.72 -5.30
C ASP A 446 -8.58 11.90 -6.71
N THR A 447 -9.89 11.71 -6.86
CA THR A 447 -10.60 11.97 -8.11
C THR A 447 -11.81 12.85 -7.86
N VAL A 448 -11.80 14.06 -8.44
CA VAL A 448 -12.92 14.99 -8.41
C VAL A 448 -13.52 15.11 -9.80
N THR A 449 -14.82 14.86 -9.96
CA THR A 449 -15.54 14.98 -11.23
C THR A 449 -16.65 16.03 -11.12
N ILE A 450 -16.55 17.07 -11.95
CA ILE A 450 -17.60 18.06 -12.11
C ILE A 450 -18.53 17.59 -13.24
N ASN A 451 -19.63 16.97 -12.83
CA ASN A 451 -20.52 16.22 -13.72
C ASN A 451 -21.50 17.10 -14.49
N THR A 452 -22.04 18.12 -13.84
CA THR A 452 -23.10 18.97 -14.38
C THR A 452 -22.83 20.43 -14.07
N ASN A 453 -23.10 21.31 -15.04
CA ASN A 453 -22.88 22.75 -14.97
C ASN A 453 -21.40 23.17 -14.78
N ALA A 454 -21.09 24.40 -15.19
CA ALA A 454 -19.78 25.00 -14.98
C ALA A 454 -19.58 25.41 -13.52
N LEU A 455 -18.35 25.31 -13.03
CA LEU A 455 -17.91 25.96 -11.79
C LEU A 455 -18.05 27.48 -11.91
N SER A 456 -18.39 28.13 -10.79
CA SER A 456 -18.45 29.59 -10.70
C SER A 456 -17.04 30.21 -10.70
N ALA A 457 -16.93 31.50 -11.01
CA ALA A 457 -15.65 32.21 -10.96
C ALA A 457 -15.07 32.34 -9.53
N THR A 458 -15.84 32.01 -8.49
CA THR A 458 -15.41 32.03 -7.09
C THR A 458 -15.21 30.64 -6.51
N SER A 459 -15.46 29.59 -7.29
CA SER A 459 -15.27 28.22 -6.84
C SER A 459 -13.78 27.91 -6.69
N THR A 460 -13.45 27.09 -5.71
CA THR A 460 -12.11 26.62 -5.39
C THR A 460 -12.10 25.10 -5.37
N ILE A 461 -11.11 24.48 -6.00
CA ILE A 461 -10.82 23.05 -5.88
C ILE A 461 -9.34 22.92 -5.59
N ASP A 462 -9.01 22.16 -4.55
CA ASP A 462 -7.65 21.84 -4.13
C ASP A 462 -7.58 20.33 -3.88
N LEU A 463 -6.77 19.60 -4.63
CA LEU A 463 -6.74 18.14 -4.50
C LEU A 463 -5.77 17.70 -3.40
N GLY A 464 -4.68 18.45 -3.21
CA GLY A 464 -3.77 18.30 -2.09
C GLY A 464 -2.56 17.47 -2.45
N ALA A 465 -2.21 16.44 -1.68
CA ALA A 465 -0.99 15.66 -1.89
C ALA A 465 -1.27 14.26 -2.44
N GLY A 466 -0.67 13.91 -3.57
CA GLY A 466 -0.87 12.63 -4.25
C GLY A 466 -0.88 12.81 -5.76
N ASN A 467 -1.18 11.75 -6.50
CA ASN A 467 -1.36 11.86 -7.95
C ASN A 467 -2.86 11.97 -8.24
N ASP A 468 -3.36 13.19 -8.26
CA ASP A 468 -4.79 13.46 -8.27
C ASP A 468 -5.35 13.61 -9.68
N ARG A 469 -6.67 13.55 -9.80
CA ARG A 469 -7.38 13.68 -11.08
C ARG A 469 -8.63 14.54 -10.97
N LEU A 470 -8.60 15.72 -11.59
CA LEU A 470 -9.76 16.60 -11.74
C LEU A 470 -10.39 16.45 -13.13
N VAL A 471 -11.62 15.98 -13.20
CA VAL A 471 -12.42 15.88 -14.42
C VAL A 471 -13.39 17.04 -14.54
N LEU A 472 -13.26 17.84 -15.61
CA LEU A 472 -14.19 18.92 -15.93
C LEU A 472 -14.99 18.60 -17.21
N ASN A 473 -16.21 18.11 -17.02
CA ASN A 473 -17.13 17.86 -18.15
C ASN A 473 -17.69 19.16 -18.76
N PHE A 474 -17.53 20.29 -18.07
CA PHE A 474 -17.92 21.62 -18.51
C PHE A 474 -16.79 22.60 -18.30
N ALA A 475 -16.60 23.53 -19.25
CA ALA A 475 -15.64 24.61 -19.07
C ALA A 475 -16.00 25.45 -17.83
N PRO A 476 -15.06 25.63 -16.88
CA PRO A 476 -15.32 26.44 -15.70
C PRO A 476 -15.44 27.92 -16.11
N THR A 477 -16.04 28.73 -15.24
CA THR A 477 -16.05 30.18 -15.45
C THR A 477 -14.66 30.76 -15.17
N ALA A 478 -14.19 31.67 -16.04
CA ALA A 478 -12.92 32.36 -15.85
C ALA A 478 -12.87 33.04 -14.46
N GLY A 479 -11.83 32.71 -13.68
CA GLY A 479 -11.64 33.21 -12.31
C GLY A 479 -11.68 32.13 -11.24
N VAL A 480 -12.17 30.93 -11.57
CA VAL A 480 -12.07 29.72 -10.73
C VAL A 480 -10.63 29.49 -10.27
N THR A 481 -10.45 28.92 -9.09
CA THR A 481 -9.14 28.47 -8.59
C THR A 481 -9.12 26.95 -8.56
N LEU A 482 -8.16 26.35 -9.26
CA LEU A 482 -7.99 24.91 -9.36
C LEU A 482 -6.54 24.60 -9.02
N SER A 483 -6.32 23.74 -8.03
CA SER A 483 -5.01 23.25 -7.61
C SER A 483 -5.05 21.73 -7.64
N GLY A 484 -4.10 21.08 -8.33
CA GLY A 484 -3.84 19.66 -8.09
C GLY A 484 -3.13 19.55 -6.75
N GLY A 485 -1.89 19.98 -6.67
CA GLY A 485 -1.21 20.23 -5.40
C GLY A 485 0.21 19.67 -5.43
N GLU A 486 0.56 18.82 -4.47
CA GLU A 486 1.84 18.10 -4.47
C GLU A 486 1.69 16.74 -5.15
N GLY A 487 2.44 16.48 -6.21
CA GLY A 487 2.47 15.18 -6.88
C GLY A 487 2.42 15.32 -8.39
N THR A 488 1.92 14.31 -9.09
CA THR A 488 1.70 14.34 -10.54
C THR A 488 0.21 14.36 -10.82
N ASP A 489 -0.33 15.56 -11.00
CA ASP A 489 -1.78 15.76 -11.05
C ASP A 489 -2.31 15.88 -12.48
N THR A 490 -3.51 15.32 -12.69
CA THR A 490 -4.17 15.24 -14.00
C THR A 490 -5.36 16.17 -14.08
N LEU A 491 -5.29 17.12 -15.03
CA LEU A 491 -6.45 17.89 -15.48
C LEU A 491 -7.10 17.17 -16.67
N ALA A 492 -8.22 16.49 -16.41
CA ALA A 492 -8.96 15.73 -17.41
C ALA A 492 -10.15 16.53 -17.96
N VAL A 493 -10.15 16.79 -19.26
CA VAL A 493 -11.12 17.69 -19.90
C VAL A 493 -11.50 17.20 -21.29
N ALA A 494 -12.69 17.57 -21.76
CA ALA A 494 -12.97 17.47 -23.20
C ALA A 494 -12.19 18.53 -23.99
N LYS A 495 -11.90 18.27 -25.27
CA LYS A 495 -11.20 19.21 -26.18
C LYS A 495 -11.83 20.61 -26.22
N ALA A 496 -13.16 20.68 -26.24
CA ALA A 496 -13.90 21.95 -26.24
C ALA A 496 -13.74 22.72 -24.92
N THR A 497 -13.66 22.00 -23.79
CA THR A 497 -13.39 22.57 -22.47
C THR A 497 -11.97 23.14 -22.43
N TYR A 498 -10.96 22.40 -22.90
CA TYR A 498 -9.59 22.90 -22.96
C TYR A 498 -9.43 24.12 -23.86
N THR A 499 -10.12 24.15 -25.00
CA THR A 499 -10.12 25.33 -25.90
C THR A 499 -10.60 26.59 -25.16
N THR A 500 -11.58 26.43 -24.26
CA THR A 500 -12.09 27.53 -23.42
C THR A 500 -11.08 27.92 -22.34
N VAL A 501 -10.55 26.94 -21.59
CA VAL A 501 -9.60 27.16 -20.49
C VAL A 501 -8.30 27.79 -20.98
N SER A 502 -7.70 27.23 -22.04
CA SER A 502 -6.46 27.75 -22.65
C SER A 502 -6.63 29.13 -23.31
N GLY A 503 -7.87 29.59 -23.48
CA GLY A 503 -8.22 30.93 -23.95
C GLY A 503 -8.38 31.98 -22.83
N PHE A 504 -8.24 31.60 -21.56
CA PHE A 504 -8.32 32.53 -20.45
C PHE A 504 -7.18 33.56 -20.46
N SER A 505 -7.40 34.70 -19.81
CA SER A 505 -6.33 35.70 -19.63
C SER A 505 -5.21 35.12 -18.75
N PRO A 506 -3.97 35.63 -18.86
CA PRO A 506 -2.85 35.16 -18.02
C PRO A 506 -3.15 35.19 -16.52
N ALA A 507 -3.91 36.19 -16.05
CA ALA A 507 -4.30 36.32 -14.64
C ALA A 507 -5.28 35.22 -14.18
N ASN A 508 -6.09 34.68 -15.08
CA ASN A 508 -7.02 33.58 -14.77
C ASN A 508 -6.33 32.21 -14.96
N LEU A 509 -5.43 32.07 -15.92
CA LEU A 509 -4.60 30.86 -16.07
C LEU A 509 -3.69 30.67 -14.85
N ALA A 510 -3.17 31.75 -14.26
CA ALA A 510 -2.36 31.69 -13.04
C ALA A 510 -3.10 31.17 -11.79
N LYS A 511 -4.41 30.93 -11.88
CA LYS A 511 -5.22 30.30 -10.81
C LYS A 511 -5.44 28.80 -11.03
N ILE A 512 -4.92 28.25 -12.12
CA ILE A 512 -4.90 26.82 -12.41
C ILE A 512 -3.45 26.39 -12.25
N THR A 513 -3.15 25.66 -11.16
CA THR A 513 -1.79 25.38 -10.72
C THR A 513 -1.64 23.94 -10.25
N GLY A 514 -0.40 23.44 -10.15
CA GLY A 514 -0.12 22.08 -9.68
C GLY A 514 -0.80 21.02 -10.53
N PHE A 515 -0.77 21.16 -11.86
CA PHE A 515 -1.21 20.12 -12.78
C PHE A 515 -0.10 19.87 -13.78
N GLU A 516 0.38 18.64 -13.85
CA GLU A 516 1.50 18.24 -14.69
C GLU A 516 1.02 17.49 -15.95
N VAL A 517 -0.18 16.90 -15.89
CA VAL A 517 -0.76 16.06 -16.94
C VAL A 517 -2.06 16.68 -17.47
N LEU A 518 -2.13 16.88 -18.79
CA LEU A 518 -3.39 17.15 -19.49
C LEU A 518 -3.95 15.87 -20.08
N GLU A 519 -5.17 15.49 -19.71
CA GLU A 519 -5.89 14.37 -20.32
C GLU A 519 -7.07 14.87 -21.16
N PHE A 520 -7.17 14.41 -22.41
CA PHE A 520 -8.41 14.53 -23.18
C PHE A 520 -9.31 13.32 -23.01
N THR A 521 -10.52 13.57 -22.49
CA THR A 521 -11.52 12.53 -22.22
C THR A 521 -12.33 12.11 -23.44
N ASP A 522 -12.31 12.91 -24.51
CA ASP A 522 -12.90 12.62 -25.81
C ASP A 522 -11.84 12.40 -26.90
N ALA A 523 -12.20 11.65 -27.94
CA ALA A 523 -11.24 11.25 -28.97
C ALA A 523 -10.78 12.47 -29.80
N LEU A 524 -9.47 12.55 -30.04
CA LEU A 524 -8.89 13.49 -30.99
C LEU A 524 -9.34 13.16 -32.43
N ALA A 525 -9.52 14.17 -33.26
CA ALA A 525 -10.02 14.08 -34.63
C ALA A 525 -9.14 14.87 -35.61
N GLY A 526 -9.41 14.71 -36.91
CA GLY A 526 -8.61 15.32 -37.96
C GLY A 526 -8.59 16.85 -37.87
N GLY A 527 -7.40 17.42 -37.80
CA GLY A 527 -7.19 18.88 -37.71
C GLY A 527 -7.18 19.44 -36.29
N ASP A 528 -7.37 18.61 -35.27
CA ASP A 528 -7.16 19.02 -33.88
C ASP A 528 -5.68 19.39 -33.66
N SER A 529 -5.45 20.56 -33.07
CA SER A 529 -4.12 21.06 -32.74
C SER A 529 -4.15 21.82 -31.42
N PHE A 530 -3.42 21.31 -30.42
CA PHE A 530 -3.42 21.86 -29.07
C PHE A 530 -2.00 22.05 -28.55
N ASP A 531 -1.77 23.21 -27.95
CA ASP A 531 -0.55 23.52 -27.21
C ASP A 531 -0.84 23.33 -25.72
N ILE A 532 -0.18 22.35 -25.10
CA ILE A 532 -0.39 22.02 -23.69
C ILE A 532 0.31 23.01 -22.76
N GLY A 533 1.37 23.67 -23.24
CA GLY A 533 2.15 24.64 -22.47
C GLY A 533 1.43 25.96 -22.21
N LYS A 534 0.19 26.13 -22.70
CA LYS A 534 -0.64 27.31 -22.41
C LYS A 534 -1.13 27.35 -20.98
N VAL A 535 -1.28 26.20 -20.33
CA VAL A 535 -1.53 26.10 -18.89
C VAL A 535 -0.19 25.81 -18.24
N ALA A 536 0.27 26.73 -17.38
CA ALA A 536 1.57 26.57 -16.74
C ALA A 536 1.59 25.33 -15.83
N GLY A 537 2.72 24.62 -15.80
CA GLY A 537 2.87 23.37 -15.04
C GLY A 537 2.61 22.11 -15.88
N ILE A 538 1.73 22.19 -16.88
CA ILE A 538 1.44 21.02 -17.72
C ILE A 538 2.64 20.73 -18.62
N THR A 539 3.18 19.52 -18.46
CA THR A 539 4.35 19.02 -19.18
C THR A 539 4.06 17.73 -19.95
N SER A 540 3.13 16.92 -19.44
CA SER A 540 2.75 15.60 -19.97
C SER A 540 1.33 15.61 -20.56
N PHE A 541 1.06 14.66 -21.45
CA PHE A 541 -0.21 14.59 -22.18
C PHE A 541 -0.77 13.17 -22.25
N VAL A 542 -2.10 13.04 -22.15
CA VAL A 542 -2.83 11.77 -22.30
C VAL A 542 -3.93 11.94 -23.34
N ALA A 543 -3.82 11.21 -24.46
CA ALA A 543 -4.92 10.98 -25.37
C ALA A 543 -5.84 9.90 -24.78
N GLY A 544 -6.68 10.28 -23.81
CA GLY A 544 -7.47 9.36 -22.97
C GLY A 544 -8.43 8.47 -23.76
N ALA A 545 -9.06 9.03 -24.81
CA ALA A 545 -9.89 8.28 -25.75
C ALA A 545 -9.17 7.96 -27.09
N GLY A 546 -7.87 8.25 -27.20
CA GLY A 546 -7.07 8.04 -28.40
C GLY A 546 -7.35 9.04 -29.54
N VAL A 547 -6.88 8.69 -30.74
CA VAL A 547 -7.09 9.46 -31.99
C VAL A 547 -8.00 8.66 -32.92
N THR A 548 -9.03 9.30 -33.44
CA THR A 548 -10.02 8.67 -34.34
C THR A 548 -9.32 8.02 -35.54
N THR A 549 -9.77 6.83 -35.92
CA THR A 549 -9.25 6.05 -37.07
C THR A 549 -9.09 6.93 -38.32
N GLY A 550 -7.93 6.84 -38.97
CA GLY A 550 -7.63 7.58 -40.21
C GLY A 550 -7.52 9.11 -40.05
N SER A 551 -7.55 9.62 -38.82
CA SER A 551 -7.33 11.03 -38.51
C SER A 551 -5.92 11.28 -38.00
N SER A 552 -5.47 12.53 -38.08
CA SER A 552 -4.24 13.01 -37.46
C SER A 552 -4.55 14.20 -36.56
N ALA A 553 -4.00 14.18 -35.35
CA ALA A 553 -4.09 15.28 -34.38
C ALA A 553 -2.71 15.68 -33.89
N THR A 554 -2.52 16.95 -33.54
CA THR A 554 -1.22 17.51 -33.17
C THR A 554 -1.22 18.05 -31.76
N ILE A 555 -0.21 17.67 -30.99
CA ILE A 555 0.05 18.19 -29.64
C ILE A 555 1.42 18.84 -29.65
N THR A 556 1.47 20.10 -29.20
CA THR A 556 2.70 20.89 -29.11
C THR A 556 2.97 21.30 -27.66
N GLY A 557 4.19 21.74 -27.38
CA GLY A 557 4.56 22.26 -26.06
C GLY A 557 4.84 21.17 -25.03
N VAL A 558 4.98 19.91 -25.46
CA VAL A 558 5.41 18.80 -24.60
C VAL A 558 6.84 19.07 -24.14
N THR A 559 7.07 19.11 -22.83
CA THR A 559 8.42 19.38 -22.31
C THR A 559 9.33 18.17 -22.60
N PRO A 560 10.60 18.35 -23.01
CA PRO A 560 11.52 17.23 -23.24
C PRO A 560 11.57 16.25 -22.05
N GLY A 561 11.53 14.96 -22.34
CA GLY A 561 11.48 13.90 -21.31
C GLY A 561 10.15 13.76 -20.56
N SER A 562 9.09 14.49 -20.95
CA SER A 562 7.76 14.32 -20.36
C SER A 562 6.99 13.16 -21.02
N SER A 563 5.97 12.66 -20.31
CA SER A 563 5.20 11.50 -20.75
C SER A 563 4.08 11.89 -21.73
N VAL A 564 3.95 11.13 -22.81
CA VAL A 564 2.82 11.16 -23.74
C VAL A 564 2.17 9.79 -23.74
N THR A 565 0.91 9.70 -23.32
CA THR A 565 0.16 8.44 -23.26
C THR A 565 -0.89 8.37 -24.36
N LEU A 566 -0.87 7.28 -25.14
CA LEU A 566 -1.96 6.94 -26.07
C LEU A 566 -2.82 5.84 -25.45
N ALA A 567 -4.01 6.22 -24.99
CA ALA A 567 -4.95 5.33 -24.34
C ALA A 567 -6.23 5.15 -25.19
N GLY A 568 -7.25 4.57 -24.54
CA GLY A 568 -8.59 4.41 -25.08
C GLY A 568 -8.73 3.19 -25.98
N ASN A 569 -9.86 3.15 -26.70
CA ASN A 569 -10.25 2.02 -27.54
C ASN A 569 -9.16 1.67 -28.58
N ALA A 570 -8.89 0.36 -28.74
CA ALA A 570 -7.96 -0.17 -29.73
C ALA A 570 -8.29 0.20 -31.19
N SER A 571 -9.57 0.47 -31.49
CA SER A 571 -10.02 0.91 -32.82
C SER A 571 -9.57 2.34 -33.16
N ASN A 572 -9.33 3.18 -32.14
CA ASN A 572 -8.87 4.56 -32.31
C ASN A 572 -7.36 4.57 -32.55
N ASN A 573 -6.99 4.24 -33.79
CA ASN A 573 -5.63 4.06 -34.27
C ASN A 573 -5.14 5.22 -35.18
N GLY A 574 -5.75 6.41 -35.09
CA GLY A 574 -5.25 7.59 -35.81
C GLY A 574 -3.84 8.01 -35.37
N THR A 575 -3.25 8.95 -36.10
CA THR A 575 -1.89 9.45 -35.86
C THR A 575 -1.88 10.56 -34.82
N LEU A 576 -1.04 10.41 -33.79
CA LEU A 576 -0.68 11.51 -32.90
C LEU A 576 0.64 12.12 -33.35
N VAL A 577 0.61 13.39 -33.76
CA VAL A 577 1.80 14.18 -34.04
C VAL A 577 2.21 14.86 -32.73
N VAL A 578 3.39 14.52 -32.23
CA VAL A 578 3.96 15.07 -30.99
C VAL A 578 5.10 15.99 -31.35
N ALA A 579 4.93 17.28 -31.08
CA ALA A 579 6.01 18.26 -31.19
C ALA A 579 6.56 18.55 -29.79
N VAL A 580 7.71 17.94 -29.49
CA VAL A 580 8.47 18.22 -28.27
C VAL A 580 8.97 19.67 -28.35
N LYS A 581 8.81 20.39 -27.23
CA LYS A 581 9.13 21.80 -27.11
C LYS A 581 10.62 21.99 -27.33
N ASP A 582 10.95 22.91 -28.24
CA ASP A 582 12.30 23.34 -28.57
C ASP A 582 13.19 22.22 -29.16
N ALA A 583 12.60 21.10 -29.59
CA ALA A 583 13.31 19.97 -30.19
C ALA A 583 13.92 20.32 -31.55
N ALA A 584 15.18 19.95 -31.76
CA ALA A 584 15.98 20.33 -32.92
C ALA A 584 16.90 19.19 -33.35
N THR A 585 17.05 19.04 -34.67
CA THR A 585 17.87 17.98 -35.27
C THR A 585 19.30 17.97 -34.74
N GLY A 586 19.77 16.81 -34.27
CA GLY A 586 21.15 16.60 -33.83
C GLY A 586 21.44 17.11 -32.42
N GLU A 587 20.40 17.45 -31.66
CA GLU A 587 20.47 17.59 -30.20
C GLU A 587 20.18 16.22 -29.55
N ASN A 588 20.05 16.17 -28.22
CA ASN A 588 19.72 14.93 -27.50
C ASN A 588 18.26 14.96 -27.03
N ASP A 589 17.32 15.15 -27.95
CA ASP A 589 15.91 15.29 -27.60
C ASP A 589 15.28 13.94 -27.21
N VAL A 590 14.47 13.96 -26.15
CA VAL A 590 13.87 12.76 -25.55
C VAL A 590 12.35 12.87 -25.53
N LEU A 591 11.68 11.83 -26.03
CA LEU A 591 10.24 11.63 -25.86
C LEU A 591 9.99 10.34 -25.07
N ASN A 592 9.15 10.44 -24.02
CA ASN A 592 8.64 9.29 -23.29
C ASN A 592 7.21 8.99 -23.75
N LEU A 593 7.00 7.83 -24.34
CA LEU A 593 5.73 7.39 -24.93
C LEU A 593 5.17 6.20 -24.15
N LYS A 594 3.92 6.29 -23.70
CA LYS A 594 3.20 5.17 -23.09
C LYS A 594 2.08 4.70 -24.01
N LEU A 595 2.12 3.44 -24.42
CA LEU A 595 1.07 2.80 -25.19
C LEU A 595 0.16 2.08 -24.20
N ASN A 596 -1.07 2.55 -23.99
CA ASN A 596 -1.92 2.09 -22.89
C ASN A 596 -3.37 1.83 -23.33
N LYS A 597 -3.51 1.04 -24.39
CA LYS A 597 -4.79 0.78 -25.04
C LYS A 597 -5.69 -0.13 -24.19
N ASP A 598 -7.00 0.10 -24.28
CA ASP A 598 -7.98 -0.70 -23.57
C ASP A 598 -8.03 -2.13 -24.14
N TYR A 599 -8.09 -3.13 -23.26
CA TYR A 599 -8.32 -4.53 -23.63
C TYR A 599 -9.23 -5.23 -22.62
N THR A 600 -9.84 -6.31 -23.06
CA THR A 600 -10.68 -7.15 -22.18
C THR A 600 -9.79 -8.15 -21.47
N GLU A 601 -9.92 -8.22 -20.14
CA GLU A 601 -9.38 -9.29 -19.31
C GLU A 601 -10.57 -10.05 -18.74
N ASP A 602 -10.77 -11.29 -19.21
CA ASP A 602 -11.95 -12.10 -18.85
C ASP A 602 -11.66 -13.24 -17.87
N ASN A 603 -10.40 -13.38 -17.43
CA ASN A 603 -9.94 -14.36 -16.46
C ASN A 603 -10.27 -15.81 -16.85
N ASP A 604 -10.20 -16.14 -18.14
CA ASP A 604 -10.43 -17.49 -18.65
C ASP A 604 -9.14 -18.33 -18.78
N GLY A 605 -9.25 -19.56 -19.29
CA GLY A 605 -8.11 -20.47 -19.45
C GLY A 605 -7.25 -20.24 -20.69
N THR A 606 -7.53 -19.20 -21.45
CA THR A 606 -6.93 -18.81 -22.72
C THR A 606 -6.19 -17.49 -22.54
N SER A 607 -5.05 -17.32 -23.20
CA SER A 607 -4.39 -16.01 -23.24
C SER A 607 -4.76 -15.35 -24.57
N THR A 608 -5.57 -14.29 -24.53
CA THR A 608 -6.00 -13.52 -25.70
C THR A 608 -5.13 -12.27 -25.84
N ILE A 609 -4.26 -12.26 -26.84
CA ILE A 609 -3.43 -11.09 -27.16
C ILE A 609 -4.06 -10.31 -28.31
N THR A 610 -4.65 -9.16 -28.01
CA THR A 610 -5.31 -8.30 -29.00
C THR A 610 -4.27 -7.45 -29.75
N PRO A 611 -4.15 -7.56 -31.09
CA PRO A 611 -3.27 -6.69 -31.85
C PRO A 611 -3.81 -5.26 -31.84
N VAL A 612 -2.96 -4.30 -31.50
CA VAL A 612 -3.33 -2.87 -31.53
C VAL A 612 -2.25 -2.10 -32.25
N SER A 613 -2.64 -1.21 -33.15
CA SER A 613 -1.70 -0.35 -33.88
C SER A 613 -1.82 1.10 -33.39
N THR A 614 -0.68 1.69 -33.07
CA THR A 614 -0.55 3.08 -32.64
C THR A 614 0.38 3.82 -33.58
N HIS A 615 -0.09 4.94 -34.13
CA HIS A 615 0.66 5.74 -35.09
C HIS A 615 1.14 7.03 -34.42
N VAL A 616 2.44 7.28 -34.49
CA VAL A 616 3.08 8.46 -33.88
C VAL A 616 4.00 9.14 -34.89
N THR A 617 3.94 10.47 -34.94
CA THR A 617 4.97 11.28 -35.60
C THR A 617 5.68 12.08 -34.53
N ALA A 618 6.99 11.89 -34.40
CA ALA A 618 7.84 12.58 -33.44
C ALA A 618 9.08 13.10 -34.18
N SER A 619 8.98 14.30 -34.76
CA SER A 619 10.09 14.91 -35.51
C SER A 619 11.17 15.45 -34.56
N ASN A 620 12.44 15.41 -34.99
CA ASN A 620 13.59 15.93 -34.23
C ASN A 620 13.72 15.29 -32.83
N VAL A 621 13.55 13.97 -32.72
CA VAL A 621 13.70 13.26 -31.44
C VAL A 621 14.71 12.15 -31.61
N GLU A 622 15.87 12.26 -30.98
CA GLU A 622 16.96 11.28 -31.11
C GLU A 622 16.75 10.07 -30.19
N THR A 623 16.07 10.25 -29.05
CA THR A 623 15.76 9.15 -28.11
C THR A 623 14.27 9.02 -27.87
N LEU A 624 13.71 7.87 -28.25
CA LEU A 624 12.34 7.49 -27.92
C LEU A 624 12.34 6.39 -26.87
N ASN A 625 11.77 6.68 -25.71
CA ASN A 625 11.48 5.65 -24.70
C ASN A 625 10.01 5.26 -24.82
N VAL A 626 9.74 3.98 -24.99
CA VAL A 626 8.39 3.43 -25.12
C VAL A 626 8.09 2.51 -23.94
N GLU A 627 6.96 2.73 -23.30
CA GLU A 627 6.38 1.81 -22.32
C GLU A 627 5.18 1.11 -22.98
N SER A 628 5.33 -0.17 -23.33
CA SER A 628 4.27 -1.01 -23.89
C SER A 628 3.40 -1.57 -22.77
N THR A 629 2.24 -0.95 -22.52
CA THR A 629 1.28 -1.34 -21.48
C THR A 629 -0.12 -1.55 -22.06
N GLY A 630 -1.10 -1.77 -21.19
CA GLY A 630 -2.51 -1.84 -21.56
C GLY A 630 -3.40 -1.58 -20.37
N LYS A 631 -4.63 -1.12 -20.65
CA LYS A 631 -5.65 -0.90 -19.63
C LYS A 631 -6.68 -2.02 -19.68
N ALA A 632 -6.58 -2.96 -18.75
CA ALA A 632 -7.48 -4.09 -18.64
C ALA A 632 -8.89 -3.64 -18.20
N SER A 633 -9.93 -4.32 -18.70
CA SER A 633 -11.32 -4.12 -18.25
C SER A 633 -11.56 -4.61 -16.81
N ALA A 634 -10.70 -5.50 -16.31
CA ALA A 634 -10.75 -6.08 -14.98
C ALA A 634 -9.33 -6.40 -14.48
N THR A 635 -9.17 -6.59 -13.18
CA THR A 635 -7.91 -7.09 -12.62
C THR A 635 -7.79 -8.59 -12.90
N PHE A 636 -6.60 -9.03 -13.33
CA PHE A 636 -6.30 -10.46 -13.41
C PHE A 636 -6.30 -11.08 -12.02
N ALA A 637 -7.15 -12.07 -11.80
CA ALA A 637 -7.41 -12.70 -10.51
C ALA A 637 -6.33 -13.73 -10.10
N GLY A 638 -5.50 -14.19 -11.04
CA GLY A 638 -4.41 -15.14 -10.75
C GLY A 638 -4.87 -16.52 -10.26
N ALA A 639 -6.14 -16.88 -10.46
CA ALA A 639 -6.66 -18.18 -10.04
C ALA A 639 -6.06 -19.33 -10.87
N ALA A 640 -5.93 -20.51 -10.25
CA ALA A 640 -5.37 -21.68 -10.92
C ALA A 640 -6.18 -22.04 -12.17
N GLY A 641 -5.50 -22.10 -13.32
CA GLY A 641 -6.12 -22.37 -14.62
C GLY A 641 -6.43 -21.13 -15.44
N ASN A 642 -6.40 -19.93 -14.86
CA ASN A 642 -6.59 -18.68 -15.60
C ASN A 642 -5.28 -18.22 -16.25
N LYS A 643 -5.38 -17.60 -17.42
CA LYS A 643 -4.27 -16.94 -18.11
C LYS A 643 -4.56 -15.46 -18.26
N ALA A 644 -3.51 -14.65 -18.30
CA ALA A 644 -3.65 -13.22 -18.50
C ALA A 644 -3.87 -12.91 -19.99
N ASP A 645 -4.85 -12.07 -20.26
CA ASP A 645 -5.06 -11.46 -21.56
C ASP A 645 -4.14 -10.25 -21.73
N GLY A 646 -4.07 -9.73 -22.96
CA GLY A 646 -3.27 -8.55 -23.19
C GLY A 646 -3.41 -7.93 -24.57
N VAL A 647 -2.43 -7.09 -24.88
CA VAL A 647 -2.30 -6.44 -26.18
C VAL A 647 -0.93 -6.70 -26.76
N ASN A 648 -0.85 -6.73 -28.09
CA ASN A 648 0.38 -6.53 -28.82
C ASN A 648 0.36 -5.12 -29.41
N ASN A 649 1.11 -4.21 -28.79
CA ASN A 649 1.22 -2.83 -29.22
C ASN A 649 2.19 -2.74 -30.40
N THR A 650 1.65 -2.50 -31.59
CA THR A 650 2.42 -2.21 -32.80
C THR A 650 2.62 -0.70 -32.93
N LEU A 651 3.86 -0.24 -32.79
CA LEU A 651 4.22 1.16 -32.99
C LEU A 651 4.58 1.42 -34.45
N SER A 652 3.75 2.20 -35.14
CA SER A 652 4.09 2.82 -36.42
C SER A 652 4.62 4.23 -36.15
N LEU A 653 5.92 4.42 -36.39
CA LEU A 653 6.63 5.66 -36.06
C LEU A 653 7.12 6.36 -37.32
N THR A 654 6.91 7.67 -37.39
CA THR A 654 7.59 8.58 -38.31
C THR A 654 8.53 9.47 -37.51
N ASN A 655 9.83 9.23 -37.66
CA ASN A 655 10.91 10.01 -37.04
C ASN A 655 12.19 9.72 -37.83
N ASP A 656 12.73 10.71 -38.54
CA ASP A 656 13.91 10.53 -39.40
C ASP A 656 15.22 10.73 -38.62
N ASP A 657 15.15 11.34 -37.43
CA ASP A 657 16.29 11.70 -36.57
C ASP A 657 16.50 10.71 -35.41
N LEU A 658 15.74 9.60 -35.38
CA LEU A 658 15.80 8.64 -34.28
C LEU A 658 17.17 7.94 -34.24
N VAL A 659 17.84 7.95 -33.09
CA VAL A 659 19.11 7.25 -32.84
C VAL A 659 18.90 6.04 -31.93
N THR A 660 18.05 6.19 -30.91
CA THR A 660 17.80 5.17 -29.88
C THR A 660 16.31 4.96 -29.64
N LEU A 661 15.88 3.70 -29.70
CA LEU A 661 14.56 3.24 -29.27
C LEU A 661 14.71 2.33 -28.05
N ASN A 662 14.28 2.79 -26.89
CA ASN A 662 14.21 1.96 -25.68
C ASN A 662 12.78 1.50 -25.45
N VAL A 663 12.57 0.24 -25.10
CA VAL A 663 11.26 -0.36 -24.90
C VAL A 663 11.20 -1.08 -23.56
N THR A 664 10.18 -0.74 -22.78
CA THR A 664 9.85 -1.31 -21.48
C THR A 664 8.39 -1.71 -21.46
N GLY A 665 7.92 -2.29 -20.35
CA GLY A 665 6.51 -2.52 -20.09
C GLY A 665 6.16 -4.00 -20.02
N ASN A 666 4.86 -4.26 -19.85
CA ASN A 666 4.33 -5.58 -19.51
C ASN A 666 3.46 -6.22 -20.61
N GLN A 667 3.29 -5.54 -21.75
CA GLN A 667 2.54 -6.04 -22.89
C GLN A 667 3.47 -6.29 -24.08
N ALA A 668 3.04 -7.15 -25.00
CA ALA A 668 3.81 -7.45 -26.20
C ALA A 668 4.00 -6.18 -27.05
N PHE A 669 5.15 -6.08 -27.71
CA PHE A 669 5.55 -4.92 -28.49
C PHE A 669 5.99 -5.34 -29.89
N SER A 670 5.54 -4.59 -30.90
CA SER A 670 5.96 -4.78 -32.28
C SER A 670 6.41 -3.46 -32.90
N PHE A 671 7.53 -3.49 -33.62
CA PHE A 671 8.07 -2.32 -34.32
C PHE A 671 8.68 -2.72 -35.66
N THR A 672 8.39 -1.91 -36.67
CA THR A 672 9.02 -2.02 -37.99
C THR A 672 9.73 -0.70 -38.27
N SER A 673 11.02 -0.78 -38.56
CA SER A 673 11.81 0.39 -38.96
C SER A 673 11.38 0.95 -40.32
N ASN A 674 11.79 2.17 -40.62
CA ASN A 674 11.60 2.81 -41.92
C ASN A 674 12.97 3.14 -42.52
N ALA A 675 13.12 3.07 -43.84
CA ALA A 675 14.32 3.45 -44.57
C ALA A 675 14.78 4.91 -44.34
N ALA A 676 13.89 5.78 -43.84
CA ALA A 676 14.23 7.15 -43.47
C ALA A 676 14.97 7.26 -42.11
N MET A 677 14.90 6.23 -41.25
CA MET A 677 15.57 6.18 -39.94
C MET A 677 17.07 5.85 -40.07
N THR A 678 17.80 6.60 -40.89
CA THR A 678 19.20 6.25 -41.24
C THR A 678 20.16 6.36 -40.06
N GLU A 679 19.79 7.09 -39.01
CA GLU A 679 20.61 7.31 -37.80
C GLU A 679 20.27 6.33 -36.65
N LEU A 680 19.22 5.52 -36.79
CA LEU A 680 18.82 4.57 -35.75
C LEU A 680 19.92 3.53 -35.58
N ALA A 681 20.52 3.50 -34.39
CA ALA A 681 21.67 2.67 -34.05
C ALA A 681 21.33 1.65 -32.97
N THR A 682 20.31 1.88 -32.15
CA THR A 682 19.95 1.00 -31.05
C THR A 682 18.46 0.82 -30.90
N ILE A 683 18.04 -0.44 -30.82
CA ILE A 683 16.70 -0.87 -30.41
C ILE A 683 16.89 -1.78 -29.19
N ASP A 684 16.54 -1.29 -28.00
CA ASP A 684 16.69 -2.05 -26.76
C ASP A 684 15.32 -2.33 -26.15
N ALA A 685 14.87 -3.60 -26.25
CA ALA A 685 13.65 -4.10 -25.65
C ALA A 685 13.90 -5.07 -24.49
N SER A 686 15.12 -5.07 -23.93
CA SER A 686 15.54 -5.98 -22.85
C SER A 686 14.65 -5.94 -21.62
N SER A 687 14.00 -4.80 -21.38
CA SER A 687 13.15 -4.52 -20.23
C SER A 687 11.65 -4.76 -20.48
N VAL A 688 11.28 -5.32 -21.63
CA VAL A 688 9.91 -5.81 -21.87
C VAL A 688 9.74 -7.13 -21.13
N ALA A 689 8.80 -7.21 -20.19
CA ALA A 689 8.54 -8.40 -19.39
C ALA A 689 7.03 -8.66 -19.29
N LEU A 690 6.54 -9.65 -20.05
CA LEU A 690 5.12 -10.01 -20.03
C LEU A 690 4.67 -10.47 -18.63
N GLN A 691 3.38 -10.31 -18.34
CA GLN A 691 2.79 -10.84 -17.10
C GLN A 691 2.99 -12.38 -17.02
N ALA A 692 3.20 -12.91 -15.81
CA ALA A 692 3.73 -14.27 -15.55
C ALA A 692 2.85 -15.47 -16.02
N THR A 693 1.81 -15.24 -16.80
CA THR A 693 0.89 -16.26 -17.35
C THR A 693 0.50 -15.97 -18.81
N THR A 694 1.01 -14.88 -19.38
CA THR A 694 0.79 -14.47 -20.77
C THR A 694 1.60 -15.36 -21.70
N GLU A 695 0.94 -15.95 -22.70
CA GLU A 695 1.61 -16.73 -23.74
C GLU A 695 1.76 -15.88 -25.00
N GLY A 696 2.93 -15.95 -25.65
CA GLY A 696 3.14 -15.29 -26.94
C GLY A 696 4.57 -14.86 -27.19
N VAL A 697 4.73 -14.11 -28.28
CA VAL A 697 5.94 -13.35 -28.60
C VAL A 697 5.86 -12.05 -27.82
N ALA A 698 6.87 -11.77 -27.00
CA ALA A 698 6.96 -10.55 -26.23
C ALA A 698 7.40 -9.37 -27.11
N VAL A 699 8.35 -9.58 -28.01
CA VAL A 699 8.91 -8.53 -28.87
C VAL A 699 9.01 -9.02 -30.31
N THR A 700 8.50 -8.22 -31.25
CA THR A 700 8.72 -8.40 -32.69
C THR A 700 9.39 -7.16 -33.26
N ILE A 701 10.63 -7.28 -33.75
CA ILE A 701 11.36 -6.19 -34.40
C ILE A 701 11.63 -6.58 -35.85
N ASP A 702 11.21 -5.73 -36.79
CA ASP A 702 11.53 -5.87 -38.21
C ASP A 702 12.35 -4.67 -38.67
N ALA A 703 13.67 -4.86 -38.78
CA ALA A 703 14.59 -3.84 -39.25
C ALA A 703 14.93 -3.97 -40.76
N SER A 704 14.24 -4.82 -41.52
CA SER A 704 14.63 -5.14 -42.90
C SER A 704 14.57 -3.97 -43.89
N ALA A 705 13.96 -2.84 -43.49
CA ALA A 705 13.91 -1.61 -44.26
C ALA A 705 15.19 -0.76 -44.13
N HIS A 706 16.06 -1.05 -43.16
CA HIS A 706 17.39 -0.44 -43.06
C HIS A 706 18.26 -0.89 -44.22
N VAL A 707 18.83 0.06 -44.93
CA VAL A 707 19.67 -0.18 -46.11
C VAL A 707 21.15 -0.10 -45.75
N SER A 708 22.04 -0.55 -46.63
CA SER A 708 23.49 -0.60 -46.40
C SER A 708 24.17 0.76 -46.15
N THR A 709 23.45 1.88 -46.30
CA THR A 709 23.94 3.24 -45.97
C THR A 709 23.44 3.75 -44.60
N SER A 710 22.56 3.01 -43.93
CA SER A 710 22.13 3.29 -42.56
C SER A 710 23.26 3.01 -41.56
N THR A 711 23.07 3.46 -40.33
CA THR A 711 23.91 3.05 -39.21
C THR A 711 23.66 1.58 -38.87
N ALA A 712 24.72 0.84 -38.55
CA ALA A 712 24.62 -0.54 -38.08
C ALA A 712 23.83 -0.61 -36.78
N LEU A 713 22.93 -1.59 -36.67
CA LEU A 713 22.01 -1.71 -35.56
C LEU A 713 22.59 -2.57 -34.44
N THR A 714 22.31 -2.16 -33.20
CA THR A 714 22.29 -3.07 -32.05
C THR A 714 20.85 -3.31 -31.66
N ILE A 715 20.37 -4.54 -31.82
CA ILE A 715 19.01 -4.96 -31.49
C ILE A 715 19.06 -5.92 -30.30
N ILE A 716 18.38 -5.56 -29.22
CA ILE A 716 18.29 -6.37 -28.00
C ILE A 716 16.82 -6.70 -27.78
N GLY A 717 16.47 -7.99 -27.86
CA GLY A 717 15.14 -8.50 -27.56
C GLY A 717 14.80 -8.44 -26.08
N SER A 718 13.59 -8.87 -25.71
CA SER A 718 13.21 -9.10 -24.32
C SER A 718 14.15 -10.11 -23.67
N ALA A 719 14.69 -9.77 -22.50
CA ALA A 719 15.58 -10.66 -21.77
C ALA A 719 14.88 -11.96 -21.32
N THR A 720 13.55 -11.94 -21.15
CA THR A 720 12.79 -13.05 -20.55
C THR A 720 11.68 -13.61 -21.43
N GLY A 721 11.19 -12.83 -22.40
CA GLY A 721 10.10 -13.22 -23.29
C GLY A 721 10.62 -13.65 -24.65
N LYS A 722 9.79 -14.38 -25.41
CA LYS A 722 10.15 -14.84 -26.76
C LYS A 722 10.24 -13.66 -27.73
N ASN A 723 11.22 -13.70 -28.62
CA ASN A 723 11.51 -12.63 -29.57
C ASN A 723 11.39 -13.14 -31.01
N VAL A 724 10.96 -12.24 -31.90
CA VAL A 724 11.10 -12.40 -33.36
C VAL A 724 11.83 -11.18 -33.88
N ILE A 725 13.05 -11.34 -34.37
CA ILE A 725 13.93 -10.23 -34.74
C ILE A 725 14.48 -10.45 -36.14
N THR A 726 14.38 -9.42 -37.00
CA THR A 726 15.08 -9.33 -38.29
C THR A 726 16.00 -8.10 -38.26
N GLY A 727 17.26 -8.25 -38.66
CA GLY A 727 18.21 -7.15 -38.84
C GLY A 727 17.95 -6.31 -40.09
N GLY A 728 18.81 -5.32 -40.31
CA GLY A 728 18.90 -4.48 -41.51
C GLY A 728 20.01 -4.93 -42.44
N ALA A 729 20.27 -4.20 -43.53
CA ALA A 729 21.28 -4.56 -44.53
C ALA A 729 22.74 -4.20 -44.16
N THR A 730 23.01 -3.99 -42.87
CA THR A 730 24.30 -3.57 -42.31
C THR A 730 24.83 -4.65 -41.38
N ASP A 731 26.11 -4.59 -41.00
CA ASP A 731 26.70 -5.56 -40.06
C ASP A 731 26.14 -5.32 -38.64
N ASP A 732 25.04 -5.98 -38.31
CA ASP A 732 24.27 -5.72 -37.11
C ASP A 732 24.72 -6.59 -35.92
N VAL A 733 24.36 -6.15 -34.70
CA VAL A 733 24.49 -6.94 -33.47
C VAL A 733 23.10 -7.27 -32.96
N ILE A 734 22.77 -8.56 -32.89
CA ILE A 734 21.44 -9.04 -32.47
C ILE A 734 21.58 -9.92 -31.23
N ILE A 735 20.78 -9.63 -30.20
CA ILE A 735 20.70 -10.41 -28.96
C ILE A 735 19.24 -10.82 -28.75
N GLY A 736 18.98 -12.13 -28.71
CA GLY A 736 17.66 -12.72 -28.46
C GLY A 736 17.19 -12.51 -27.01
N GLY A 737 17.64 -13.36 -26.10
CA GLY A 737 17.12 -13.39 -24.73
C GLY A 737 17.28 -14.76 -24.08
N ALA A 738 16.49 -15.05 -23.03
CA ALA A 738 16.53 -16.34 -22.34
C ALA A 738 15.38 -17.29 -22.72
N ALA A 739 14.46 -16.85 -23.59
CA ALA A 739 13.33 -17.64 -24.06
C ALA A 739 13.60 -18.18 -25.47
N SER A 740 12.76 -19.11 -25.95
CA SER A 740 12.89 -19.63 -27.32
C SER A 740 12.62 -18.54 -28.37
N ASP A 741 13.69 -18.00 -28.92
CA ASP A 741 13.70 -16.85 -29.81
C ASP A 741 13.77 -17.27 -31.28
N THR A 742 13.38 -16.36 -32.17
CA THR A 742 13.55 -16.49 -33.61
C THR A 742 14.28 -15.28 -34.15
N ILE A 743 15.48 -15.50 -34.69
CA ILE A 743 16.27 -14.48 -35.37
C ILE A 743 16.24 -14.81 -36.85
N ILE A 744 15.73 -13.90 -37.67
CA ILE A 744 15.67 -14.01 -39.12
C ILE A 744 16.90 -13.29 -39.69
N SER A 745 17.65 -13.97 -40.55
CA SER A 745 18.85 -13.41 -41.17
C SER A 745 18.52 -12.20 -42.05
N SER A 746 19.55 -11.40 -42.28
CA SER A 746 19.53 -10.20 -43.11
C SER A 746 20.79 -10.11 -43.98
N GLU A 747 20.85 -9.10 -44.86
CA GLU A 747 22.10 -8.75 -45.55
C GLU A 747 23.08 -8.13 -44.55
N GLY A 748 24.38 -8.39 -44.69
CA GLY A 748 25.38 -7.90 -43.74
C GLY A 748 26.16 -9.04 -43.12
N ALA A 749 27.24 -8.74 -42.41
CA ALA A 749 27.97 -9.71 -41.60
C ALA A 749 27.51 -9.58 -40.14
N ASP A 750 26.38 -10.21 -39.81
CA ASP A 750 25.73 -9.98 -38.51
C ASP A 750 26.42 -10.76 -37.38
N THR A 751 26.46 -10.17 -36.17
CA THR A 751 26.90 -10.83 -34.95
C THR A 751 25.69 -11.13 -34.07
N ILE A 752 25.41 -12.41 -33.88
CA ILE A 752 24.17 -12.90 -33.29
C ILE A 752 24.45 -13.66 -32.00
N THR A 753 23.70 -13.33 -30.96
CA THR A 753 23.64 -14.07 -29.69
C THR A 753 22.21 -14.53 -29.50
N LEU A 754 21.97 -15.83 -29.55
CA LEU A 754 20.63 -16.38 -29.40
C LEU A 754 20.20 -16.31 -27.92
N GLY A 755 21.13 -16.66 -27.03
CA GLY A 755 20.98 -16.63 -25.59
C GLY A 755 20.58 -17.99 -25.01
N GLY A 756 19.65 -17.97 -24.06
CA GLY A 756 19.12 -19.20 -23.47
C GLY A 756 17.81 -19.57 -24.15
N GLY A 757 17.47 -20.86 -24.21
CA GLY A 757 16.25 -21.29 -24.87
C GLY A 757 16.52 -22.43 -25.83
N ASN A 758 15.59 -22.61 -26.76
CA ASN A 758 15.73 -23.52 -27.89
C ASN A 758 15.41 -22.65 -29.11
N ASP A 759 16.42 -22.00 -29.63
CA ASP A 759 16.24 -20.86 -30.51
C ASP A 759 16.20 -21.27 -31.98
N ILE A 760 15.71 -20.37 -32.82
CA ILE A 760 15.64 -20.55 -34.27
C ILE A 760 16.44 -19.43 -34.92
N TYR A 761 17.53 -19.78 -35.59
CA TYR A 761 18.12 -18.92 -36.60
C TYR A 761 17.48 -19.28 -37.94
N LYS A 762 16.70 -18.37 -38.52
CA LYS A 762 15.99 -18.59 -39.77
C LYS A 762 16.70 -17.88 -40.91
N LEU A 763 17.06 -18.62 -41.95
CA LEU A 763 17.55 -18.00 -43.17
C LEU A 763 16.37 -17.31 -43.89
N GLY A 764 16.38 -15.98 -43.92
CA GLY A 764 15.36 -15.11 -44.50
C GLY A 764 15.36 -15.11 -46.02
N ALA A 765 16.54 -15.07 -46.63
CA ALA A 765 16.75 -15.24 -48.07
C ALA A 765 18.02 -16.05 -48.37
N ALA A 766 18.06 -16.72 -49.53
CA ALA A 766 19.24 -17.45 -49.99
C ALA A 766 20.49 -16.57 -50.21
N THR A 767 20.33 -15.24 -50.20
CA THR A 767 21.40 -14.26 -50.34
C THR A 767 21.94 -13.74 -49.01
N ASP A 768 21.36 -14.18 -47.89
CA ASP A 768 21.77 -13.75 -46.56
C ASP A 768 22.91 -14.64 -46.04
N SER A 769 23.74 -14.07 -45.18
CA SER A 769 24.89 -14.75 -44.59
C SER A 769 25.76 -15.47 -45.64
N VAL A 770 26.33 -14.73 -46.58
CA VAL A 770 27.18 -15.29 -47.66
C VAL A 770 28.65 -15.31 -47.27
N VAL A 771 29.50 -16.03 -48.01
CA VAL A 771 30.95 -16.20 -47.69
C VAL A 771 31.68 -14.91 -47.27
N ASN A 772 31.40 -13.78 -47.93
CA ASN A 772 32.06 -12.49 -47.70
C ASN A 772 31.33 -11.56 -46.72
N ALA A 773 30.12 -11.93 -46.30
CA ALA A 773 29.25 -11.23 -45.36
C ALA A 773 28.47 -12.31 -44.61
N ARG A 774 29.20 -13.11 -43.83
CA ARG A 774 28.66 -14.28 -43.14
C ARG A 774 28.29 -13.88 -41.73
N ASP A 775 27.20 -14.43 -41.23
CA ASP A 775 26.79 -14.19 -39.87
C ASP A 775 27.63 -15.04 -38.91
N VAL A 776 27.81 -14.50 -37.72
CA VAL A 776 28.50 -15.14 -36.60
C VAL A 776 27.49 -15.36 -35.49
N ILE A 777 27.12 -16.61 -35.26
CA ILE A 777 26.33 -17.01 -34.09
C ILE A 777 27.31 -17.36 -32.98
N THR A 778 27.25 -16.62 -31.88
CA THR A 778 28.27 -16.63 -30.82
C THR A 778 28.09 -17.76 -29.80
N ASP A 779 26.89 -18.31 -29.68
CA ASP A 779 26.49 -19.23 -28.62
C ASP A 779 25.60 -20.40 -29.07
N PHE A 780 25.59 -20.73 -30.37
CA PHE A 780 24.74 -21.78 -30.93
C PHE A 780 24.92 -23.14 -30.22
N ASN A 781 23.84 -23.64 -29.63
CA ASN A 781 23.82 -24.90 -28.90
C ASN A 781 22.92 -25.91 -29.61
N ALA A 782 23.48 -26.64 -30.58
CA ALA A 782 22.75 -27.50 -31.52
C ALA A 782 21.75 -28.48 -30.89
N ASN A 783 20.52 -28.50 -31.39
CA ASN A 783 19.52 -29.53 -31.09
C ASN A 783 19.97 -30.92 -31.54
N THR A 784 19.69 -31.94 -30.73
CA THR A 784 20.02 -33.35 -31.02
C THR A 784 18.78 -34.24 -31.16
N VAL A 785 17.57 -33.68 -31.04
CA VAL A 785 16.32 -34.43 -31.11
C VAL A 785 15.70 -34.31 -32.51
N GLY A 786 15.79 -35.39 -33.29
CA GLY A 786 15.23 -35.48 -34.63
C GLY A 786 13.89 -36.22 -34.70
N GLN A 787 13.37 -36.36 -35.92
CA GLN A 787 12.05 -36.96 -36.20
C GLN A 787 12.00 -38.50 -36.09
N GLY A 788 13.12 -39.16 -35.79
CA GLY A 788 13.22 -40.61 -35.67
C GLY A 788 12.57 -41.17 -34.40
N THR A 789 12.50 -42.51 -34.31
CA THR A 789 12.04 -43.18 -33.08
C THR A 789 12.90 -42.77 -31.89
N ASN A 790 12.25 -42.41 -30.77
CA ASN A 790 12.89 -41.89 -29.56
C ASN A 790 13.77 -40.63 -29.80
N GLY A 791 13.42 -39.80 -30.78
CA GLY A 791 14.14 -38.55 -31.03
C GLY A 791 15.44 -38.71 -31.81
N ALA A 792 15.68 -39.87 -32.43
CA ALA A 792 16.88 -40.07 -33.23
C ALA A 792 16.95 -39.10 -34.41
N ALA A 793 18.14 -38.54 -34.67
CA ALA A 793 18.40 -37.77 -35.87
C ALA A 793 18.16 -38.64 -37.12
N THR A 794 17.41 -38.10 -38.08
CA THR A 794 17.25 -38.66 -39.42
C THR A 794 17.44 -37.53 -40.41
N THR A 795 17.56 -37.83 -41.69
CA THR A 795 17.64 -36.80 -42.72
C THR A 795 16.39 -35.91 -42.79
N ALA A 796 15.28 -36.28 -42.13
CA ALA A 796 14.07 -35.45 -42.05
C ALA A 796 14.15 -34.28 -41.05
N GLY A 797 15.33 -34.01 -40.47
CA GLY A 797 15.57 -32.83 -39.65
C GLY A 797 15.15 -32.95 -38.17
N ALA A 798 15.03 -31.78 -37.54
CA ALA A 798 14.63 -31.57 -36.16
C ALA A 798 13.18 -32.00 -35.89
N ALA A 799 12.90 -32.39 -34.65
CA ALA A 799 11.54 -32.65 -34.18
C ALA A 799 10.71 -31.36 -34.00
N ALA A 800 9.43 -31.54 -33.65
CA ALA A 800 8.56 -30.45 -33.21
C ALA A 800 9.19 -29.66 -32.05
N VAL A 801 8.94 -28.35 -31.99
CA VAL A 801 9.55 -27.40 -31.03
C VAL A 801 9.55 -27.93 -29.58
N ALA A 802 8.43 -28.48 -29.12
CA ALA A 802 8.28 -28.99 -27.74
C ALA A 802 9.21 -30.17 -27.38
N ALA A 803 9.79 -30.84 -28.38
CA ALA A 803 10.71 -31.95 -28.18
C ALA A 803 12.19 -31.56 -28.32
N ARG A 804 12.48 -30.33 -28.79
CA ARG A 804 13.86 -29.88 -29.01
C ARG A 804 14.58 -29.67 -27.68
N ASN A 805 15.90 -29.83 -27.71
CA ASN A 805 16.79 -29.65 -26.57
C ASN A 805 17.96 -28.69 -26.85
N GLY A 806 17.85 -27.92 -27.93
CA GLY A 806 18.80 -26.91 -28.32
C GLY A 806 18.29 -26.13 -29.53
N ASP A 807 19.18 -25.36 -30.12
CA ASP A 807 18.93 -24.43 -31.20
C ASP A 807 18.87 -25.13 -32.55
N VAL A 808 18.14 -24.53 -33.48
CA VAL A 808 18.02 -25.01 -34.85
C VAL A 808 18.26 -23.91 -35.86
N ILE A 809 18.76 -24.30 -37.03
CA ILE A 809 18.82 -23.47 -38.22
C ILE A 809 17.62 -23.84 -39.11
N ASP A 810 16.78 -22.86 -39.42
CA ASP A 810 15.63 -23.04 -40.30
C ASP A 810 16.02 -22.79 -41.76
N LEU A 811 15.95 -23.85 -42.55
CA LEU A 811 16.34 -23.91 -43.97
C LEU A 811 15.12 -23.96 -44.90
N THR A 812 13.91 -23.69 -44.39
CA THR A 812 12.67 -23.78 -45.16
C THR A 812 12.64 -22.87 -46.38
N GLU A 813 13.47 -21.82 -46.44
CA GLU A 813 13.67 -20.98 -47.62
C GLU A 813 14.07 -21.80 -48.87
N PHE A 814 14.86 -22.86 -48.70
CA PHE A 814 15.25 -23.76 -49.79
C PHE A 814 14.20 -24.84 -50.11
N ASN A 815 13.10 -24.89 -49.36
CA ASN A 815 12.07 -25.93 -49.41
C ASN A 815 12.61 -27.39 -49.40
N PRO A 816 13.57 -27.75 -48.53
CA PRO A 816 14.09 -29.10 -48.47
C PRO A 816 13.04 -30.11 -47.98
N THR A 817 13.22 -31.38 -48.35
CA THR A 817 12.50 -32.48 -47.69
C THR A 817 13.41 -33.35 -46.84
N LEU A 818 14.73 -33.15 -46.99
CA LEU A 818 15.76 -33.80 -46.20
C LEU A 818 17.06 -32.98 -46.18
N VAL A 819 17.85 -33.15 -45.12
CA VAL A 819 19.15 -32.49 -44.91
C VAL A 819 20.25 -33.52 -44.77
N ASN A 820 21.31 -33.36 -45.56
CA ASN A 820 22.52 -34.17 -45.49
C ASN A 820 23.59 -33.40 -44.73
N VAL A 821 24.14 -33.97 -43.66
CA VAL A 821 25.10 -33.29 -42.79
C VAL A 821 26.43 -34.03 -42.78
N ALA A 822 27.53 -33.28 -42.97
CA ALA A 822 28.89 -33.77 -42.79
C ALA A 822 29.67 -32.87 -41.82
N VAL A 823 30.47 -33.49 -40.94
CA VAL A 823 31.41 -32.79 -40.05
C VAL A 823 32.83 -33.10 -40.52
N LEU A 824 33.54 -32.07 -40.97
CA LEU A 824 34.86 -32.12 -41.60
C LEU A 824 35.89 -31.37 -40.73
N THR A 825 37.17 -31.55 -41.04
CA THR A 825 38.27 -31.00 -40.21
C THR A 825 38.85 -29.69 -40.73
N ASN A 826 38.42 -29.23 -41.90
CA ASN A 826 38.86 -28.00 -42.54
C ASN A 826 37.90 -27.60 -43.68
N ALA A 827 37.94 -26.33 -44.07
CA ALA A 827 37.12 -25.75 -45.14
C ALA A 827 37.31 -26.41 -46.52
N SER A 828 38.52 -26.92 -46.83
CA SER A 828 38.79 -27.57 -48.12
C SER A 828 38.02 -28.88 -48.25
N ASP A 829 37.96 -29.67 -47.18
CA ASP A 829 37.20 -30.91 -47.15
C ASP A 829 35.69 -30.64 -47.14
N ALA A 830 35.25 -29.60 -46.42
CA ALA A 830 33.84 -29.19 -46.38
C ALA A 830 33.32 -28.78 -47.77
N THR A 831 34.03 -27.89 -48.47
CA THR A 831 33.68 -27.48 -49.84
C THR A 831 33.81 -28.61 -50.86
N THR A 832 34.76 -29.54 -50.67
CA THR A 832 34.87 -30.75 -51.50
C THR A 832 33.69 -31.69 -51.29
N PHE A 833 33.17 -31.81 -50.06
CA PHE A 833 31.96 -32.58 -49.77
C PHE A 833 30.74 -32.02 -50.52
N LEU A 834 30.54 -30.70 -50.49
CA LEU A 834 29.45 -30.05 -51.25
C LEU A 834 29.60 -30.31 -52.74
N ALA A 835 30.77 -30.05 -53.32
CA ALA A 835 31.04 -30.28 -54.74
C ALA A 835 30.82 -31.73 -55.20
N ASN A 836 31.08 -32.71 -54.32
CA ASN A 836 30.83 -34.13 -54.61
C ASN A 836 29.36 -34.54 -54.41
N SER A 837 28.60 -33.76 -53.64
CA SER A 837 27.18 -34.00 -53.36
C SER A 837 26.25 -33.33 -54.37
N ALA A 838 26.80 -32.44 -55.23
CA ALA A 838 26.08 -31.73 -56.27
C ALA A 838 25.21 -32.63 -57.15
N GLY A 839 23.96 -32.22 -57.37
CA GLY A 839 23.01 -32.88 -58.25
C GLY A 839 22.54 -34.27 -57.78
N ALA A 840 22.70 -34.58 -56.48
CA ALA A 840 22.26 -35.85 -55.92
C ALA A 840 20.72 -35.97 -55.86
N ALA A 841 19.99 -34.85 -55.77
CA ALA A 841 18.53 -34.78 -56.00
C ALA A 841 18.06 -33.31 -56.05
N ALA A 842 18.16 -32.67 -57.23
CA ALA A 842 17.74 -31.29 -57.44
C ALA A 842 16.32 -31.01 -56.88
N GLY A 843 16.25 -30.16 -55.84
CA GLY A 843 15.01 -29.71 -55.20
C GLY A 843 14.45 -30.59 -54.08
N VAL A 844 15.21 -31.55 -53.54
CA VAL A 844 14.76 -32.46 -52.47
C VAL A 844 15.66 -32.43 -51.23
N ALA A 845 16.96 -32.16 -51.40
CA ALA A 845 17.98 -32.20 -50.34
C ALA A 845 18.77 -30.89 -50.21
N VAL A 846 19.02 -30.45 -48.98
CA VAL A 846 20.05 -29.44 -48.67
C VAL A 846 21.30 -30.16 -48.15
N ASN A 847 22.47 -29.81 -48.68
CA ASN A 847 23.75 -30.36 -48.23
C ASN A 847 24.43 -29.36 -47.29
N VAL A 848 24.81 -29.82 -46.11
CA VAL A 848 25.43 -29.00 -45.07
C VAL A 848 26.76 -29.60 -44.63
N ALA A 849 27.80 -28.77 -44.59
CA ALA A 849 29.15 -29.18 -44.19
C ALA A 849 29.70 -28.27 -43.09
N LEU A 850 30.01 -28.83 -41.92
CA LEU A 850 30.68 -28.12 -40.82
C LEU A 850 32.20 -28.30 -40.91
N ASP A 851 32.95 -27.21 -40.94
CA ASP A 851 34.37 -27.18 -40.59
C ASP A 851 34.51 -27.11 -39.06
N SER A 852 34.77 -28.27 -38.44
CA SER A 852 34.93 -28.38 -36.98
C SER A 852 36.17 -27.66 -36.42
N SER A 853 37.11 -27.22 -37.26
CA SER A 853 38.30 -26.48 -36.81
C SER A 853 38.02 -25.00 -36.57
N THR A 854 37.01 -24.45 -37.25
CA THR A 854 36.62 -23.03 -37.16
C THR A 854 35.19 -22.81 -36.68
N GLY A 855 34.34 -23.85 -36.73
CA GLY A 855 32.90 -23.74 -36.52
C GLY A 855 32.15 -23.20 -37.76
N THR A 856 32.79 -23.11 -38.92
CA THR A 856 32.16 -22.58 -40.14
C THR A 856 31.25 -23.63 -40.77
N LEU A 857 29.96 -23.31 -40.92
CA LEU A 857 28.95 -24.13 -41.55
C LEU A 857 28.73 -23.63 -42.99
N TYR A 858 28.85 -24.53 -43.96
CA TYR A 858 28.58 -24.26 -45.37
C TYR A 858 27.27 -24.95 -45.77
N ILE A 859 26.34 -24.22 -46.38
CA ILE A 859 25.01 -24.68 -46.76
C ILE A 859 24.86 -24.53 -48.28
N ASP A 860 24.70 -25.64 -48.97
CA ASP A 860 24.34 -25.72 -50.39
C ASP A 860 22.87 -26.15 -50.47
N GLY A 861 22.00 -25.16 -50.63
CA GLY A 861 20.55 -25.35 -50.68
C GLY A 861 20.01 -25.51 -52.10
N LEU A 862 20.75 -25.08 -53.11
CA LEU A 862 20.41 -25.26 -54.53
C LEU A 862 20.93 -26.58 -55.13
N ASP A 863 21.70 -27.36 -54.36
CA ASP A 863 22.30 -28.65 -54.74
C ASP A 863 23.23 -28.52 -55.97
N ASP A 864 23.93 -27.39 -56.10
CA ASP A 864 24.81 -27.08 -57.24
C ASP A 864 26.30 -27.33 -56.95
N GLY A 865 26.62 -27.73 -55.71
CA GLY A 865 27.97 -28.01 -55.24
C GLY A 865 28.71 -26.79 -54.69
N VAL A 866 28.06 -25.64 -54.60
CA VAL A 866 28.59 -24.39 -54.06
C VAL A 866 27.74 -24.00 -52.84
N ALA A 867 28.39 -23.42 -51.82
CA ALA A 867 27.65 -22.92 -50.68
C ALA A 867 26.84 -21.67 -51.08
N ASP A 868 25.53 -21.70 -50.90
CA ASP A 868 24.62 -20.56 -51.03
C ASP A 868 24.70 -19.67 -49.78
N SER A 869 24.76 -20.28 -48.60
CA SER A 869 24.89 -19.60 -47.32
C SER A 869 26.03 -20.19 -46.49
N VAL A 870 26.68 -19.35 -45.69
CA VAL A 870 27.79 -19.70 -44.82
C VAL A 870 27.57 -19.05 -43.45
N LEU A 871 27.64 -19.82 -42.38
CA LEU A 871 27.51 -19.33 -41.00
C LEU A 871 28.79 -19.63 -40.23
N MET A 872 29.13 -18.80 -39.23
CA MET A 872 30.13 -19.14 -38.23
C MET A 872 29.45 -19.44 -36.89
N LEU A 873 29.47 -20.71 -36.48
CA LEU A 873 28.93 -21.19 -35.22
C LEU A 873 30.06 -21.29 -34.20
N THR A 874 30.21 -20.27 -33.35
CA THR A 874 31.35 -20.16 -32.45
C THR A 874 31.38 -21.33 -31.46
N GLY A 875 32.50 -22.06 -31.41
CA GLY A 875 32.70 -23.18 -30.48
C GLY A 875 32.05 -24.51 -30.88
N VAL A 876 31.26 -24.56 -31.97
CA VAL A 876 30.61 -25.78 -32.43
C VAL A 876 31.60 -26.67 -33.19
N THR A 877 31.78 -27.90 -32.72
CA THR A 877 32.70 -28.88 -33.32
C THR A 877 32.00 -30.10 -33.92
N THR A 878 30.71 -30.29 -33.62
CA THR A 878 29.88 -31.39 -34.12
C THR A 878 28.46 -30.90 -34.35
N ILE A 879 27.79 -31.41 -35.38
CA ILE A 879 26.38 -31.13 -35.69
C ILE A 879 25.81 -32.33 -36.46
N ASP A 880 24.50 -32.56 -36.35
CA ASP A 880 23.79 -33.57 -37.14
C ASP A 880 22.48 -32.99 -37.74
N ALA A 881 21.73 -33.83 -38.44
CA ALA A 881 20.51 -33.42 -39.11
C ALA A 881 19.43 -32.87 -38.15
N ALA A 882 19.46 -33.22 -36.85
CA ALA A 882 18.50 -32.72 -35.89
C ALA A 882 18.68 -31.22 -35.58
N ALA A 883 19.80 -30.60 -35.94
CA ALA A 883 20.02 -29.16 -35.76
C ALA A 883 19.33 -28.30 -36.83
N PHE A 884 18.58 -28.89 -37.76
CA PHE A 884 18.00 -28.18 -38.90
C PHE A 884 16.49 -28.39 -39.00
N LEU A 885 15.76 -27.31 -39.30
CA LEU A 885 14.39 -27.41 -39.80
C LEU A 885 14.40 -27.45 -41.31
N VAL A 886 13.66 -28.42 -41.85
CA VAL A 886 13.51 -28.68 -43.28
C VAL A 886 12.06 -28.53 -43.73
#